data_AF-A0A1Q4F804-F1
#
_entry.id   AF-A0A1Q4F804-F1
#
_cell.length_a   1.000
_cell.length_b   1.000
_cell.length_c   1.000
_cell.angle_alpha   90.00
_cell.angle_beta   90.00
_cell.angle_gamma   90.00
#
_symmetry.space_group_name_H-M   'P 1'
#
loop_
_entity.id
_entity.type
_entity.pdbx_description
1 polymer ?
#
loop_
_entity_poly.entity_id
_entity_poly.type
_entity_poly.pdbx_seq_one_letter_code
_entity_poly.pdbx_strand_id
1 'polypeptide(L)'
;MLTTRSDLVKKSFWRAVLFAAIVAALNFALWAFLNRPKQIDDWSGRVEGMAYNAFQRYQDPTKGLFPSESELASDIRMLSRHTKRLRTYSSLESPQIPRLAAFYDMEVMSGAWIDRRMHNNEAELEALIALSRKHDNITRAMIGNETILRGDVSIDQLINYIDRARAQLKIPVSTAEPFYVWERNPKLAEHVDFISVHLLPYWEKIPRKDAINFTLGQYKRLKELFPGKPVVIGEVGWPSNGDRLEHAQPSIEDEAQFLREWFNVAEREHIDYYVMEAIDQPWKEVVAGRVEAYWGMFNAAREPKFALTGKVIEDPTWWIKALAASLLALLPMFWFARHFMRFYVSGILFFLGLIQLSVSVIVWSVSVPLAFYLSPLDWTMFLLLVPAQLAIILVLLINGFEFTEVLWRPRWLRHFELLQPSPAAEQPFVSIHLACCNEPPEMVILTLDSLAALDYANYEVLVIDNNTKREDVWKPVEEYCAKLGARFRFFHLNPWPGFKAGALNFGLEQTDPRAEIVAVVDADYVVREDWLSALTGHFKDPKIAVVQCPQAHRDFESDPFRRMTAWEYDGFFRIGMHHRNERNAIIQHGTMTMVRKDLLNNTGKWSEWTICEDAELGLRLMHAGHELAYVDELMGKGLTPADFTAYKSQRYRWAFGAMQIMKARFGWMTAKDSPLSRGQKFHFLTGWFSWFADALHLVFTMMAIAWTIGMVGWPRYFTLPMELFLIPIIGFIISKVFFGIVLYRKRVPCSWYDTIMASIASMGLSHAIARGIFLGLWKKKGEFVRTAKSRRLGGKPSAFSSVREELLMFIALLASIIAMIHSTGINYIEGKLWIGILAAQAIPYASALVGAWIAHQSSEAAA
;
A
#
# COMPACT_ATOMS: atom_id res chain seq x y z
N MET A 1 -15.27 -49.37 -7.73
CA MET A 1 -16.37 -48.41 -8.02
C MET A 1 -15.84 -47.29 -8.91
N LEU A 2 -16.20 -47.33 -10.19
CA LEU A 2 -15.79 -46.36 -11.21
C LEU A 2 -16.63 -45.08 -11.06
N THR A 3 -16.16 -44.09 -10.30
CA THR A 3 -16.72 -42.74 -10.35
C THR A 3 -16.49 -42.18 -11.76
N THR A 4 -17.58 -41.92 -12.50
CA THR A 4 -17.49 -41.33 -13.84
C THR A 4 -16.89 -39.92 -13.75
N ARG A 5 -16.17 -39.47 -14.79
CA ARG A 5 -15.59 -38.10 -14.87
C ARG A 5 -16.63 -37.00 -14.61
N SER A 6 -17.90 -37.26 -14.93
CA SER A 6 -19.06 -36.41 -14.64
C SER A 6 -19.29 -36.22 -13.13
N ASP A 7 -19.23 -37.31 -12.34
CA ASP A 7 -19.43 -37.26 -10.89
C ASP A 7 -18.29 -36.54 -10.17
N LEU A 8 -17.05 -36.69 -10.65
CA LEU A 8 -15.89 -35.96 -10.13
C LEU A 8 -16.00 -34.45 -10.41
N VAL A 9 -16.46 -34.07 -11.61
CA VAL A 9 -16.68 -32.65 -11.98
C VAL A 9 -17.84 -32.04 -11.19
N LYS A 10 -18.94 -32.78 -10.97
CA LYS A 10 -20.07 -32.35 -10.14
C LYS A 10 -19.67 -32.20 -8.66
N LYS A 11 -18.92 -33.16 -8.10
CA LYS A 11 -18.41 -33.06 -6.72
C LYS A 11 -17.44 -31.89 -6.54
N SER A 12 -16.60 -31.61 -7.54
CA SER A 12 -15.70 -30.44 -7.54
C SER A 12 -16.47 -29.12 -7.56
N PHE A 13 -17.56 -29.03 -8.34
CA PHE A 13 -18.41 -27.83 -8.38
C PHE A 13 -19.04 -27.51 -7.01
N TRP A 14 -19.76 -28.46 -6.41
CA TRP A 14 -20.47 -28.21 -5.15
C TRP A 14 -19.53 -27.94 -3.97
N ARG A 15 -18.34 -28.55 -3.96
CA ARG A 15 -17.30 -28.21 -2.97
C ARG A 15 -16.79 -26.79 -3.12
N ALA A 16 -16.55 -26.33 -4.35
CA ALA A 16 -16.14 -24.96 -4.61
C ALA A 16 -17.22 -23.94 -4.16
N VAL A 17 -18.49 -24.24 -4.44
CA VAL A 17 -19.63 -23.44 -3.95
C VAL A 17 -19.66 -23.41 -2.42
N LEU A 18 -19.54 -24.58 -1.77
CA LEU A 18 -19.54 -24.69 -0.32
C LEU A 18 -18.42 -23.87 0.33
N PHE A 19 -17.18 -23.98 -0.17
CA PHE A 19 -16.06 -23.22 0.39
C PHE A 19 -16.22 -21.71 0.19
N ALA A 20 -16.68 -21.27 -0.98
CA ALA A 20 -16.97 -19.86 -1.22
C ALA A 20 -18.11 -19.35 -0.31
N ALA A 21 -19.15 -20.15 -0.08
CA ALA A 21 -20.25 -19.79 0.82
C ALA A 21 -19.80 -19.70 2.28
N ILE A 22 -18.94 -20.61 2.75
CA ILE A 22 -18.35 -20.55 4.10
C ILE A 22 -17.56 -19.25 4.28
N VAL A 23 -16.71 -18.90 3.32
CA VAL A 23 -15.90 -17.67 3.39
C VAL A 23 -16.76 -16.42 3.32
N ALA A 24 -17.81 -16.41 2.48
CA ALA A 24 -18.78 -15.32 2.46
C ALA A 24 -19.51 -15.18 3.80
N ALA A 25 -19.93 -16.29 4.43
CA ALA A 25 -20.57 -16.25 5.74
C ALA A 25 -19.62 -15.70 6.83
N LEU A 26 -18.34 -16.09 6.80
CA LEU A 26 -17.32 -15.55 7.70
C LEU A 26 -17.10 -14.04 7.47
N ASN A 27 -17.14 -13.58 6.22
CA ASN A 27 -17.10 -12.15 5.91
C ASN A 27 -18.28 -11.41 6.52
N PHE A 28 -19.51 -11.89 6.33
CA PHE A 28 -20.69 -11.30 6.97
C PHE A 28 -20.56 -11.26 8.49
N ALA A 29 -20.06 -12.34 9.11
CA ALA A 29 -19.81 -12.37 10.55
C ALA A 29 -18.78 -11.33 10.99
N LEU A 30 -17.71 -11.12 10.21
CA LEU A 30 -16.70 -10.09 10.48
C LEU A 30 -17.31 -8.67 10.38
N TRP A 31 -18.03 -8.37 9.32
CA TRP A 31 -18.71 -7.07 9.17
C TRP A 31 -19.73 -6.83 10.29
N ALA A 32 -20.51 -7.84 10.66
CA ALA A 32 -21.46 -7.75 11.77
C ALA A 32 -20.76 -7.56 13.13
N PHE A 33 -19.59 -8.17 13.33
CA PHE A 33 -18.78 -8.00 14.53
C PHE A 33 -18.24 -6.57 14.66
N LEU A 34 -17.75 -6.01 13.55
CA LEU A 34 -17.23 -4.64 13.51
C LEU A 34 -18.34 -3.57 13.67
N ASN A 35 -19.58 -3.90 13.30
CA ASN A 35 -20.72 -2.98 13.30
C ASN A 35 -21.79 -3.36 14.34
N ARG A 36 -21.36 -3.84 15.51
CA ARG A 36 -22.28 -4.23 16.59
C ARG A 36 -23.09 -3.01 17.06
N PRO A 37 -24.43 -3.07 17.04
CA PRO A 37 -25.24 -1.94 17.50
C PRO A 37 -25.02 -1.70 19.00
N LYS A 38 -24.82 -0.44 19.39
CA LYS A 38 -24.71 -0.05 20.79
C LYS A 38 -26.04 0.44 21.34
N GLN A 39 -26.33 0.06 22.58
CA GLN A 39 -27.49 0.56 23.31
C GLN A 39 -27.10 1.88 23.97
N ILE A 40 -27.84 2.94 23.63
CA ILE A 40 -27.69 4.29 24.16
C ILE A 40 -29.04 4.66 24.76
N ASP A 41 -29.05 5.56 25.74
CA ASP A 41 -30.30 6.08 26.31
C ASP A 41 -31.19 6.69 25.22
N ASP A 42 -32.48 6.47 25.34
CA ASP A 42 -33.45 6.94 24.36
C ASP A 42 -33.84 8.40 24.62
N TRP A 43 -34.21 9.10 23.55
CA TRP A 43 -34.84 10.42 23.61
C TRP A 43 -36.09 10.42 22.74
N SER A 44 -37.25 10.68 23.34
CA SER A 44 -38.55 10.73 22.65
C SER A 44 -39.19 12.12 22.60
N GLY A 45 -38.56 13.13 23.20
CA GLY A 45 -39.04 14.51 23.20
C GLY A 45 -38.71 15.26 21.90
N ARG A 46 -39.10 16.55 21.84
CA ARG A 46 -38.66 17.47 20.79
C ARG A 46 -37.35 18.13 21.22
N VAL A 47 -36.44 18.34 20.27
CA VAL A 47 -35.24 19.12 20.53
C VAL A 47 -35.64 20.56 20.81
N GLU A 48 -35.08 21.14 21.85
CA GLU A 48 -35.51 22.43 22.40
C GLU A 48 -35.19 23.59 21.44
N GLY A 49 -34.02 23.58 20.79
CA GLY A 49 -33.63 24.52 19.75
C GLY A 49 -32.56 23.94 18.82
N MET A 50 -32.50 24.42 17.58
CA MET A 50 -31.43 24.05 16.64
C MET A 50 -30.82 25.29 16.00
N ALA A 51 -29.49 25.37 15.96
CA ALA A 51 -28.78 26.32 15.12
C ALA A 51 -28.89 25.87 13.65
N TYR A 52 -29.24 26.79 12.76
CA TYR A 52 -29.59 26.48 11.38
C TYR A 52 -28.86 27.38 10.40
N ASN A 53 -27.97 26.75 9.63
CA ASN A 53 -27.44 27.27 8.37
C ASN A 53 -28.20 26.67 7.20
N ALA A 54 -28.54 27.52 6.24
CA ALA A 54 -29.48 27.18 5.19
C ALA A 54 -28.84 26.57 3.92
N PHE A 55 -27.52 26.46 3.87
CA PHE A 55 -26.83 26.05 2.66
C PHE A 55 -27.06 24.56 2.35
N GLN A 56 -27.30 24.28 1.07
CA GLN A 56 -27.36 22.93 0.53
C GLN A 56 -25.96 22.34 0.34
N ARG A 57 -25.87 21.03 0.07
CA ARG A 57 -24.60 20.28 -0.04
C ARG A 57 -23.53 20.93 -0.92
N TYR A 58 -23.94 21.59 -2.02
CA TYR A 58 -23.04 22.19 -3.01
C TYR A 58 -23.10 23.73 -3.04
N GLN A 59 -23.76 24.33 -2.04
CA GLN A 59 -23.84 25.77 -1.86
C GLN A 59 -22.74 26.25 -0.91
N ASP A 60 -22.30 27.49 -1.09
CA ASP A 60 -21.12 28.03 -0.44
C ASP A 60 -21.24 29.56 -0.36
N PRO A 61 -21.41 30.14 0.85
CA PRO A 61 -21.55 31.58 1.03
C PRO A 61 -20.30 32.33 0.58
N THR A 62 -19.11 31.72 0.67
CA THR A 62 -17.85 32.36 0.26
C THR A 62 -17.77 32.58 -1.25
N LYS A 63 -18.61 31.87 -2.02
CA LYS A 63 -18.74 31.98 -3.48
C LYS A 63 -20.03 32.68 -3.91
N GLY A 64 -20.82 33.17 -2.95
CA GLY A 64 -22.12 33.80 -3.22
C GLY A 64 -23.19 32.82 -3.73
N LEU A 65 -23.06 31.53 -3.42
CA LEU A 65 -24.03 30.50 -3.80
C LEU A 65 -24.99 30.26 -2.63
N PHE A 66 -26.17 30.90 -2.69
CA PHE A 66 -27.18 30.89 -1.64
C PHE A 66 -28.36 29.94 -1.95
N PRO A 67 -29.08 29.48 -0.91
CA PRO A 67 -30.28 28.67 -1.07
C PRO A 67 -31.44 29.45 -1.69
N SER A 68 -32.24 28.75 -2.48
CA SER A 68 -33.53 29.24 -2.98
C SER A 68 -34.59 29.26 -1.87
N GLU A 69 -35.61 30.09 -2.03
CA GLU A 69 -36.73 30.13 -1.07
C GLU A 69 -37.45 28.78 -0.93
N SER A 70 -37.52 27.99 -2.01
CA SER A 70 -38.11 26.65 -1.98
C SER A 70 -37.30 25.65 -1.14
N GLU A 71 -35.97 25.76 -1.19
CA GLU A 71 -35.06 24.96 -0.37
C GLU A 71 -35.19 25.35 1.10
N LEU A 72 -35.22 26.66 1.40
CA LEU A 72 -35.48 27.18 2.75
C LEU A 72 -36.81 26.66 3.30
N ALA A 73 -37.89 26.76 2.53
CA ALA A 73 -39.21 26.33 2.97
C ALA A 73 -39.26 24.82 3.24
N SER A 74 -38.54 24.02 2.45
CA SER A 74 -38.41 22.58 2.66
C SER A 74 -37.67 22.25 3.96
N ASP A 75 -36.53 22.89 4.19
CA ASP A 75 -35.73 22.69 5.40
C ASP A 75 -36.51 23.11 6.66
N ILE A 76 -37.18 24.27 6.65
CA ILE A 76 -38.02 24.73 7.78
C ILE A 76 -39.19 23.77 8.04
N ARG A 77 -39.85 23.26 6.99
CA ARG A 77 -40.92 22.26 7.12
C ARG A 77 -40.43 20.96 7.74
N MET A 78 -39.21 20.55 7.43
CA MET A 78 -38.58 19.37 8.04
C MET A 78 -38.29 19.65 9.51
N LEU A 79 -37.59 20.74 9.81
CA LEU A 79 -37.14 21.09 11.16
C LEU A 79 -38.31 21.35 12.12
N SER A 80 -39.45 21.87 11.66
CA SER A 80 -40.64 22.11 12.49
C SER A 80 -41.23 20.84 13.12
N ARG A 81 -40.88 19.67 12.59
CA ARG A 81 -41.26 18.37 13.15
C ARG A 81 -40.38 17.97 14.34
N HIS A 82 -39.19 18.56 14.47
CA HIS A 82 -38.16 18.16 15.41
C HIS A 82 -37.88 19.20 16.50
N THR A 83 -38.03 20.48 16.18
CA THR A 83 -37.82 21.61 17.12
C THR A 83 -38.93 22.65 16.97
N LYS A 84 -39.13 23.46 18.01
CA LYS A 84 -39.97 24.67 17.95
C LYS A 84 -39.17 25.95 17.80
N ARG A 85 -37.84 25.89 17.98
CA ARG A 85 -36.98 27.08 18.02
C ARG A 85 -35.79 26.92 17.10
N LEU A 86 -35.50 27.97 16.34
CA LEU A 86 -34.36 28.04 15.44
C LEU A 86 -33.44 29.18 15.86
N ARG A 87 -32.15 29.01 15.62
CA ARG A 87 -31.15 30.07 15.75
C ARG A 87 -30.48 30.28 14.40
N THR A 88 -30.42 31.52 13.93
CA THR A 88 -29.72 31.90 12.69
C THR A 88 -28.54 32.82 12.98
N TYR A 89 -27.56 32.85 12.08
CA TYR A 89 -26.30 33.56 12.27
C TYR A 89 -26.27 34.96 11.66
N SER A 90 -26.89 35.10 10.48
CA SER A 90 -26.97 36.34 9.72
C SER A 90 -28.43 36.69 9.43
N SER A 91 -28.72 37.99 9.40
CA SER A 91 -30.02 38.54 9.01
C SER A 91 -30.04 38.98 7.55
N LEU A 92 -28.90 39.04 6.88
CA LEU A 92 -28.77 39.35 5.45
C LEU A 92 -28.78 38.11 4.55
N GLU A 93 -28.18 37.00 4.99
CA GLU A 93 -28.01 35.82 4.14
C GLU A 93 -29.33 35.08 3.87
N SER A 94 -30.27 35.07 4.81
CA SER A 94 -31.55 34.36 4.67
C SER A 94 -32.71 35.07 5.40
N PRO A 95 -33.07 36.31 4.98
CA PRO A 95 -34.10 37.12 5.62
C PRO A 95 -35.51 36.53 5.54
N GLN A 96 -35.72 35.49 4.73
CA GLN A 96 -36.99 34.80 4.58
C GLN A 96 -37.29 33.84 5.75
N ILE A 97 -36.29 33.41 6.52
CA ILE A 97 -36.44 32.38 7.57
C ILE A 97 -37.50 32.75 8.61
N PRO A 98 -37.52 33.96 9.21
CA PRO A 98 -38.53 34.31 10.22
C PRO A 98 -39.96 34.16 9.70
N ARG A 99 -40.23 34.59 8.46
CA ARG A 99 -41.54 34.45 7.82
C ARG A 99 -41.91 32.98 7.59
N LEU A 100 -40.97 32.16 7.13
CA LEU A 100 -41.20 30.73 6.87
C LEU A 100 -41.40 29.96 8.19
N ALA A 101 -40.64 30.30 9.22
CA ALA A 101 -40.74 29.73 10.56
C ALA A 101 -42.08 30.07 11.24
N ALA A 102 -42.56 31.31 11.06
CA ALA A 102 -43.85 31.75 11.60
C ALA A 102 -45.02 30.89 11.10
N PHE A 103 -44.96 30.40 9.86
CA PHE A 103 -46.00 29.53 9.29
C PHE A 103 -46.16 28.20 10.04
N TYR A 104 -45.12 27.76 10.76
CA TYR A 104 -45.11 26.53 11.54
C TYR A 104 -45.08 26.78 13.06
N ASP A 105 -45.47 27.98 13.50
CA ASP A 105 -45.44 28.41 14.91
C ASP A 105 -44.05 28.21 15.56
N MET A 106 -42.99 28.45 14.79
CA MET A 106 -41.62 28.35 15.27
C MET A 106 -41.07 29.72 15.69
N GLU A 107 -40.37 29.74 16.81
CA GLU A 107 -39.63 30.90 17.29
C GLU A 107 -38.24 30.96 16.67
N VAL A 108 -37.72 32.17 16.45
CA VAL A 108 -36.40 32.40 15.87
C VAL A 108 -35.57 33.31 16.78
N MET A 109 -34.39 32.84 17.16
CA MET A 109 -33.30 33.67 17.65
C MET A 109 -32.49 34.15 16.45
N SER A 110 -32.69 35.40 16.05
CA SER A 110 -32.08 35.94 14.82
C SER A 110 -30.74 36.61 15.12
N GLY A 111 -29.72 36.28 14.32
CA GLY A 111 -28.36 36.80 14.46
C GLY A 111 -28.03 37.93 13.47
N ALA A 112 -27.16 38.84 13.88
CA ALA A 112 -26.42 39.76 13.03
C ALA A 112 -24.95 39.33 13.04
N TRP A 113 -24.40 38.99 11.87
CA TRP A 113 -23.01 38.53 11.77
C TRP A 113 -22.03 39.71 11.81
N ILE A 114 -21.34 39.86 12.93
CA ILE A 114 -20.36 40.94 13.12
C ILE A 114 -18.96 40.44 12.75
N ASP A 115 -18.31 41.14 11.82
CA ASP A 115 -16.96 40.85 11.36
C ASP A 115 -16.12 42.15 11.19
N ARG A 116 -14.97 42.06 10.51
CA ARG A 116 -14.06 43.21 10.31
C ARG A 116 -14.59 44.28 9.35
N ARG A 117 -15.62 43.97 8.56
CA ARG A 117 -16.22 44.85 7.55
C ARG A 117 -17.29 45.71 8.22
N MET A 118 -16.88 46.87 8.71
CA MET A 118 -17.78 47.78 9.47
C MET A 118 -19.08 48.12 8.74
N HIS A 119 -19.04 48.33 7.42
CA HIS A 119 -20.26 48.58 6.63
C HIS A 119 -21.19 47.35 6.59
N ASN A 120 -20.63 46.14 6.57
CA ASN A 120 -21.43 44.91 6.63
C ASN A 120 -22.11 44.76 8.00
N ASN A 121 -21.38 45.09 9.08
CA ASN A 121 -21.92 45.05 10.44
C ASN A 121 -23.13 45.97 10.61
N GLU A 122 -23.07 47.18 10.05
CA GLU A 122 -24.20 48.11 10.05
C GLU A 122 -25.40 47.54 9.28
N ALA A 123 -25.17 46.99 8.09
CA ALA A 123 -26.23 46.37 7.29
C ALA A 123 -26.87 45.15 7.98
N GLU A 124 -26.08 44.31 8.63
CA GLU A 124 -26.55 43.16 9.44
C GLU A 124 -27.41 43.63 10.61
N LEU A 125 -26.95 44.65 11.35
CA LEU A 125 -27.67 45.20 12.48
C LEU A 125 -29.00 45.84 12.05
N GLU A 126 -29.00 46.64 10.99
CA GLU A 126 -30.20 47.25 10.44
C GLU A 126 -31.21 46.19 9.94
N ALA A 127 -30.73 45.16 9.25
CA ALA A 127 -31.56 44.06 8.78
C ALA A 127 -32.20 43.29 9.95
N LEU A 128 -31.41 42.97 10.98
CA LEU A 128 -31.90 42.32 12.19
C LEU A 128 -33.00 43.14 12.88
N ILE A 129 -32.78 44.46 13.02
CA ILE A 129 -33.76 45.37 13.62
C ILE A 129 -35.04 45.42 12.79
N ALA A 130 -34.92 45.54 11.47
CA ALA A 130 -36.07 45.59 10.56
C ALA A 130 -36.88 44.28 10.60
N LEU A 131 -36.21 43.13 10.57
CA LEU A 131 -36.87 41.82 10.67
C LEU A 131 -37.56 41.64 12.02
N SER A 132 -36.90 41.99 13.13
CA SER A 132 -37.45 41.87 14.49
C SER A 132 -38.68 42.75 14.73
N ARG A 133 -38.79 43.88 14.03
CA ARG A 133 -40.00 44.73 14.07
C ARG A 133 -41.14 44.19 13.21
N LYS A 134 -40.82 43.38 12.21
CA LYS A 134 -41.79 42.85 11.24
C LYS A 134 -42.35 41.48 11.65
N HIS A 135 -41.60 40.72 12.44
CA HIS A 135 -41.89 39.33 12.74
C HIS A 135 -41.90 39.08 14.25
N ASP A 136 -43.09 38.90 14.82
CA ASP A 136 -43.29 38.69 16.27
C ASP A 136 -42.73 37.35 16.77
N ASN A 137 -42.50 36.38 15.86
CA ASN A 137 -41.87 35.11 16.20
C ASN A 137 -40.34 35.20 16.34
N ILE A 138 -39.73 36.36 16.12
CA ILE A 138 -38.34 36.60 16.51
C ILE A 138 -38.33 36.95 18.00
N THR A 139 -37.97 35.98 18.83
CA THR A 139 -38.10 36.13 20.30
C THR A 139 -36.81 36.62 20.96
N ARG A 140 -35.66 36.50 20.30
CA ARG A 140 -34.34 36.97 20.79
C ARG A 140 -33.45 37.43 19.64
N ALA A 141 -32.56 38.37 19.93
CA ALA A 141 -31.59 38.91 19.00
C ALA A 141 -30.15 38.59 19.44
N MET A 142 -29.30 38.20 18.48
CA MET A 142 -27.89 37.89 18.72
C MET A 142 -26.99 38.83 17.90
N ILE A 143 -26.18 39.63 18.58
CA ILE A 143 -25.27 40.60 17.96
C ILE A 143 -23.88 40.00 17.98
N GLY A 144 -23.52 39.32 16.89
CA GLY A 144 -22.26 38.60 16.80
C GLY A 144 -22.33 37.15 17.30
N ASN A 145 -21.39 36.37 16.79
CA ASN A 145 -21.22 34.95 17.08
C ASN A 145 -19.72 34.72 17.12
N GLU A 146 -19.13 34.44 18.27
CA GLU A 146 -17.67 34.27 18.46
C GLU A 146 -16.84 35.45 17.92
N THR A 147 -17.41 36.65 17.97
CA THR A 147 -16.84 37.86 17.37
C THR A 147 -15.54 38.25 18.08
N ILE A 148 -15.52 38.15 19.42
CA ILE A 148 -14.33 38.42 20.23
C ILE A 148 -13.33 37.29 20.09
N LEU A 149 -13.78 36.03 20.06
CA LEU A 149 -12.92 34.88 19.79
C LEU A 149 -12.16 35.00 18.46
N ARG A 150 -12.87 35.37 17.38
CA ARG A 150 -12.27 35.59 16.05
C ARG A 150 -11.40 36.85 15.98
N GLY A 151 -11.48 37.73 16.97
CA GLY A 151 -10.77 39.01 17.00
C GLY A 151 -11.20 39.93 15.85
N ASP A 152 -12.50 39.97 15.58
CA ASP A 152 -13.05 40.76 14.47
C ASP A 152 -13.23 42.23 14.84
N VAL A 153 -13.70 42.51 16.06
CA VAL A 153 -13.85 43.86 16.61
C VAL A 153 -13.41 43.88 18.09
N SER A 154 -13.20 45.07 18.64
CA SER A 154 -12.93 45.24 20.07
C SER A 154 -14.18 45.02 20.93
N ILE A 155 -13.99 44.77 22.22
CA ILE A 155 -15.09 44.61 23.19
C ILE A 155 -15.97 45.87 23.23
N ASP A 156 -15.36 47.06 23.26
CA ASP A 156 -16.10 48.32 23.29
C ASP A 156 -16.91 48.55 21.99
N GLN A 157 -16.38 48.11 20.84
CA GLN A 157 -17.12 48.14 19.58
C GLN A 157 -18.31 47.19 19.60
N LEU A 158 -18.12 45.96 20.09
CA LEU A 158 -19.21 45.00 20.22
C LEU A 158 -20.29 45.48 21.19
N ILE A 159 -19.90 46.04 22.35
CA ILE A 159 -20.79 46.66 23.32
C ILE A 159 -21.63 47.76 22.65
N ASN A 160 -21.02 48.63 21.85
CA ASN A 160 -21.74 49.69 21.15
C ASN A 160 -22.81 49.11 20.20
N TYR A 161 -22.49 48.07 19.43
CA TYR A 161 -23.49 47.39 18.58
C TYR A 161 -24.62 46.78 19.41
N ILE A 162 -24.32 46.13 20.54
CA ILE A 162 -25.33 45.54 21.42
C ILE A 162 -26.24 46.63 22.00
N ASP A 163 -25.68 47.70 22.57
CA ASP A 163 -26.45 48.77 23.20
C ASP A 163 -27.36 49.47 22.18
N ARG A 164 -26.86 49.69 20.95
CA ARG A 164 -27.66 50.22 19.83
C ARG A 164 -28.81 49.30 19.44
N ALA A 165 -28.60 47.98 19.46
CA ALA A 165 -29.65 47.01 19.20
C ALA A 165 -30.70 47.03 20.33
N ARG A 166 -30.26 46.99 21.60
CA ARG A 166 -31.13 47.04 22.79
C ARG A 166 -31.98 48.28 22.86
N ALA A 167 -31.43 49.44 22.49
CA ALA A 167 -32.18 50.69 22.45
C ALA A 167 -33.32 50.68 21.42
N GLN A 168 -33.26 49.81 20.40
CA GLN A 168 -34.17 49.80 19.26
C GLN A 168 -35.11 48.59 19.21
N LEU A 169 -34.82 47.56 20.00
CA LEU A 169 -35.52 46.28 20.05
C LEU A 169 -36.29 46.13 21.37
N LYS A 170 -37.47 45.49 21.31
CA LYS A 170 -38.28 45.15 22.49
C LYS A 170 -38.06 43.72 22.97
N ILE A 171 -37.17 42.98 22.30
CA ILE A 171 -36.84 41.59 22.58
C ILE A 171 -35.46 41.53 23.25
N PRO A 172 -35.16 40.48 24.06
CA PRO A 172 -33.85 40.32 24.67
C PRO A 172 -32.72 40.23 23.64
N VAL A 173 -31.63 40.95 23.89
CA VAL A 173 -30.44 41.01 23.04
C VAL A 173 -29.23 40.44 23.78
N SER A 174 -28.43 39.65 23.07
CA SER A 174 -27.15 39.14 23.57
C SER A 174 -26.09 39.09 22.46
N THR A 175 -24.92 38.55 22.79
CA THR A 175 -23.88 38.10 21.85
C THR A 175 -23.49 36.67 22.24
N ALA A 176 -23.05 35.85 21.29
CA ALA A 176 -22.70 34.46 21.58
C ALA A 176 -21.18 34.30 21.60
N GLU A 177 -20.62 33.83 22.72
CA GLU A 177 -19.17 33.68 22.89
C GLU A 177 -18.85 32.42 23.71
N PRO A 178 -17.63 31.87 23.59
CA PRO A 178 -17.17 30.79 24.47
C PRO A 178 -17.12 31.22 25.94
N PHE A 179 -17.23 30.24 26.86
CA PHE A 179 -17.28 30.50 28.31
C PHE A 179 -16.11 31.35 28.82
N TYR A 180 -14.89 31.12 28.33
CA TYR A 180 -13.69 31.85 28.77
C TYR A 180 -13.66 33.31 28.31
N VAL A 181 -14.42 33.70 27.26
CA VAL A 181 -14.54 35.11 26.85
C VAL A 181 -15.38 35.87 27.86
N TRP A 182 -16.46 35.25 28.36
CA TRP A 182 -17.30 35.83 29.42
C TRP A 182 -16.51 35.99 30.73
N GLU A 183 -15.74 34.98 31.12
CA GLU A 183 -14.90 35.03 32.33
C GLU A 183 -13.85 36.15 32.28
N ARG A 184 -13.22 36.34 31.12
CA ARG A 184 -12.19 37.38 30.93
C ARG A 184 -12.76 38.78 30.81
N ASN A 185 -14.00 38.91 30.34
CA ASN A 185 -14.61 40.19 30.01
C ASN A 185 -15.97 40.37 30.71
N PRO A 186 -16.03 40.34 32.04
CA PRO A 186 -17.29 40.35 32.79
C PRO A 186 -18.12 41.63 32.54
N LYS A 187 -17.47 42.74 32.16
CA LYS A 187 -18.16 43.99 31.77
C LYS A 187 -19.10 43.79 30.58
N LEU A 188 -18.77 42.90 29.63
CA LEU A 188 -19.63 42.60 28.48
C LEU A 188 -21.01 42.10 28.94
N ALA A 189 -21.06 41.39 30.06
CA ALA A 189 -22.32 40.90 30.61
C ALA A 189 -23.28 42.07 30.88
N GLU A 190 -22.81 43.21 31.41
CA GLU A 190 -23.64 44.38 31.77
C GLU A 190 -24.44 44.95 30.59
N HIS A 191 -23.96 44.71 29.36
CA HIS A 191 -24.55 45.23 28.15
C HIS A 191 -25.49 44.25 27.45
N VAL A 192 -25.66 43.03 27.94
CA VAL A 192 -26.58 42.02 27.38
C VAL A 192 -27.74 41.70 28.34
N ASP A 193 -28.88 41.32 27.78
CA ASP A 193 -30.07 40.94 28.56
C ASP A 193 -29.99 39.49 29.08
N PHE A 194 -29.23 38.64 28.39
CA PHE A 194 -28.92 37.26 28.78
C PHE A 194 -27.51 36.90 28.33
N ILE A 195 -26.91 35.86 28.91
CA ILE A 195 -25.61 35.32 28.49
C ILE A 195 -25.86 34.21 27.48
N SER A 196 -25.29 34.32 26.27
CA SER A 196 -25.28 33.23 25.29
C SER A 196 -23.89 32.61 25.21
N VAL A 197 -23.78 31.32 25.50
CA VAL A 197 -22.51 30.60 25.53
C VAL A 197 -22.46 29.46 24.52
N HIS A 198 -21.32 29.29 23.86
CA HIS A 198 -21.03 28.07 23.09
C HIS A 198 -20.28 27.06 23.96
N LEU A 199 -20.83 25.86 24.08
CA LEU A 199 -20.25 24.77 24.86
C LEU A 199 -20.09 23.56 23.95
N LEU A 200 -18.93 23.48 23.31
CA LEU A 200 -18.57 22.46 22.32
C LEU A 200 -17.38 21.66 22.85
N PRO A 201 -17.59 20.60 23.67
CA PRO A 201 -16.51 19.90 24.38
C PRO A 201 -15.47 19.29 23.45
N TYR A 202 -15.86 18.99 22.20
CA TYR A 202 -14.96 18.56 21.15
C TYR A 202 -13.79 19.53 20.95
N TRP A 203 -14.05 20.84 20.82
CA TRP A 203 -13.02 21.88 20.63
C TRP A 203 -12.15 22.07 21.87
N GLU A 204 -12.68 21.72 23.03
CA GLU A 204 -11.98 21.72 24.32
C GLU A 204 -11.20 20.43 24.57
N LYS A 205 -11.09 19.55 23.56
CA LYS A 205 -10.32 18.29 23.58
C LYS A 205 -10.82 17.29 24.63
N ILE A 206 -12.07 17.42 25.04
CA ILE A 206 -12.67 16.56 26.08
C ILE A 206 -13.11 15.25 25.42
N PRO A 207 -12.78 14.07 25.96
CA PRO A 207 -13.31 12.81 25.44
C PRO A 207 -14.84 12.73 25.65
N ARG A 208 -15.55 12.10 24.72
CA ARG A 208 -17.03 12.08 24.71
C ARG A 208 -17.65 11.63 26.04
N LYS A 209 -17.08 10.62 26.68
CA LYS A 209 -17.53 10.10 28.00
C LYS A 209 -17.60 11.17 29.10
N ASP A 210 -16.78 12.22 29.03
CA ASP A 210 -16.69 13.28 30.04
C ASP A 210 -17.37 14.59 29.56
N ALA A 211 -17.85 14.62 28.30
CA ALA A 211 -18.32 15.81 27.62
C ALA A 211 -19.58 16.42 28.28
N ILE A 212 -20.54 15.60 28.71
CA ILE A 212 -21.76 16.09 29.38
C ILE A 212 -21.43 16.76 30.72
N ASN A 213 -20.56 16.14 31.52
CA ASN A 213 -20.14 16.69 32.81
C ASN A 213 -19.38 18.00 32.64
N PHE A 214 -18.52 18.08 31.62
CA PHE A 214 -17.83 19.32 31.26
C PHE A 214 -18.84 20.42 30.89
N THR A 215 -19.76 20.16 29.95
CA THR A 215 -20.77 21.13 29.52
C THR A 215 -21.61 21.64 30.69
N LEU A 216 -22.10 20.73 31.54
CA LEU A 216 -22.87 21.11 32.74
C LEU A 216 -22.03 21.91 33.74
N GLY A 217 -20.77 21.54 33.93
CA GLY A 217 -19.84 22.25 34.80
C GLY A 217 -19.67 23.70 34.36
N GLN A 218 -19.42 23.93 33.07
CA GLN A 218 -19.26 25.29 32.54
C GLN A 218 -20.57 26.10 32.56
N TYR A 219 -21.70 25.45 32.30
CA TYR A 219 -23.00 26.09 32.44
C TYR A 219 -23.27 26.58 33.88
N LYS A 220 -23.02 25.73 34.88
CA LYS A 220 -23.15 26.08 36.30
C LYS A 220 -22.18 27.18 36.70
N ARG A 221 -20.94 27.09 36.21
CA ARG A 221 -19.91 28.09 36.47
C ARG A 221 -20.32 29.49 36.00
N LEU A 222 -20.88 29.60 34.79
CA LEU A 222 -21.38 30.89 34.28
C LEU A 222 -22.56 31.43 35.09
N LYS A 223 -23.46 30.56 35.58
CA LYS A 223 -24.54 30.96 36.49
C LYS A 223 -24.02 31.52 37.82
N GLU A 224 -22.93 30.95 38.35
CA GLU A 224 -22.28 31.46 39.56
C GLU A 224 -21.58 32.81 39.33
N LEU A 225 -20.93 32.98 38.17
CA LEU A 225 -20.23 34.20 37.79
C LEU A 225 -21.18 35.38 37.53
N PHE A 226 -22.34 35.12 36.94
CA PHE A 226 -23.33 36.13 36.57
C PHE A 226 -24.69 35.88 37.23
N PRO A 227 -24.78 36.00 38.57
CA PRO A 227 -26.01 35.70 39.28
C PRO A 227 -27.14 36.63 38.82
N GLY A 228 -28.31 36.05 38.54
CA GLY A 228 -29.49 36.78 38.08
C GLY A 228 -29.57 37.03 36.57
N LYS A 229 -28.54 36.69 35.78
CA LYS A 229 -28.63 36.71 34.31
C LYS A 229 -29.07 35.36 33.77
N PRO A 230 -30.10 35.30 32.89
CA PRO A 230 -30.41 34.06 32.18
C PRO A 230 -29.21 33.61 31.36
N VAL A 231 -28.88 32.32 31.41
CA VAL A 231 -27.81 31.71 30.62
C VAL A 231 -28.45 30.77 29.61
N VAL A 232 -28.15 31.01 28.33
CA VAL A 232 -28.63 30.25 27.17
C VAL A 232 -27.42 29.62 26.50
N ILE A 233 -27.51 28.33 26.18
CA ILE A 233 -26.45 27.65 25.43
C ILE A 233 -26.74 27.84 23.95
N GLY A 234 -26.04 28.77 23.31
CA GLY A 234 -26.24 29.11 21.91
C GLY A 234 -25.81 28.00 20.95
N GLU A 235 -24.85 27.16 21.37
CA GLU A 235 -24.35 26.01 20.61
C GLU A 235 -23.89 24.90 21.57
N VAL A 236 -24.37 23.69 21.30
CA VAL A 236 -23.93 22.46 21.94
C VAL A 236 -24.08 21.31 20.96
N GLY A 237 -23.09 20.41 20.89
CA GLY A 237 -23.13 19.33 19.92
C GLY A 237 -21.87 18.49 19.97
N TRP A 238 -21.81 17.52 19.05
CA TRP A 238 -20.65 16.69 18.83
C TRP A 238 -20.59 16.28 17.34
N PRO A 239 -19.43 16.29 16.69
CA PRO A 239 -19.34 15.93 15.28
C PRO A 239 -19.41 14.41 15.02
N SER A 240 -20.13 14.01 13.97
CA SER A 240 -20.21 12.60 13.53
C SER A 240 -18.99 12.09 12.77
N ASN A 241 -18.19 12.98 12.17
CA ASN A 241 -17.08 12.57 11.31
C ASN A 241 -16.02 13.67 11.21
N GLY A 242 -14.89 13.36 10.57
CA GLY A 242 -13.76 14.27 10.39
C GLY A 242 -12.51 13.82 11.15
N ASP A 243 -11.55 14.75 11.27
CA ASP A 243 -10.31 14.52 12.00
C ASP A 243 -10.52 14.45 13.51
N ARG A 244 -9.73 13.65 14.22
CA ARG A 244 -9.68 13.66 15.69
C ARG A 244 -9.05 14.95 16.21
N LEU A 245 -9.57 15.49 17.31
CA LEU A 245 -8.91 16.54 18.09
C LEU A 245 -8.51 16.01 19.47
N GLU A 246 -7.27 15.56 19.55
CA GLU A 246 -6.69 14.94 20.74
C GLU A 246 -7.55 13.79 21.31
N HIS A 247 -8.20 13.99 22.47
CA HIS A 247 -9.03 12.97 23.10
C HIS A 247 -10.48 12.96 22.58
N ALA A 248 -10.87 13.98 21.80
CA ALA A 248 -12.18 14.07 21.18
C ALA A 248 -12.20 13.36 19.82
N GLN A 249 -12.95 12.25 19.74
CA GLN A 249 -13.12 11.47 18.52
C GLN A 249 -14.50 11.74 17.90
N PRO A 250 -14.58 12.13 16.62
CA PRO A 250 -15.85 12.19 15.92
C PRO A 250 -16.28 10.78 15.49
N SER A 251 -17.55 10.44 15.70
CA SER A 251 -18.20 9.24 15.18
C SER A 251 -19.72 9.41 15.21
N ILE A 252 -20.46 8.69 14.35
CA ILE A 252 -21.94 8.75 14.35
C ILE A 252 -22.47 8.28 15.70
N GLU A 253 -21.84 7.26 16.27
CA GLU A 253 -22.18 6.76 17.59
C GLU A 253 -21.95 7.79 18.71
N ASP A 254 -20.80 8.47 18.71
CA ASP A 254 -20.48 9.47 19.73
C ASP A 254 -21.37 10.72 19.63
N GLU A 255 -21.71 11.17 18.42
CA GLU A 255 -22.69 12.23 18.20
C GLU A 255 -24.07 11.83 18.74
N ALA A 256 -24.55 10.64 18.39
CA ALA A 256 -25.84 10.14 18.86
C ALA A 256 -25.87 10.01 20.39
N GLN A 257 -24.80 9.47 20.99
CA GLN A 257 -24.71 9.33 22.43
C GLN A 257 -24.69 10.67 23.15
N PHE A 258 -23.84 11.59 22.70
CA PHE A 258 -23.76 12.92 23.28
C PHE A 258 -25.09 13.65 23.22
N LEU A 259 -25.75 13.68 22.06
CA LEU A 259 -27.00 14.42 21.89
C LEU A 259 -28.16 13.82 22.70
N ARG A 260 -28.32 12.50 22.70
CA ARG A 260 -29.39 11.87 23.50
C ARG A 260 -29.19 12.04 25.00
N GLU A 261 -27.96 11.87 25.49
CA GLU A 261 -27.63 12.14 26.90
C GLU A 261 -27.87 13.62 27.24
N TRP A 262 -27.43 14.52 26.37
CA TRP A 262 -27.63 15.95 26.52
C TRP A 262 -29.12 16.33 26.59
N PHE A 263 -29.96 15.79 25.71
CA PHE A 263 -31.39 16.10 25.70
C PHE A 263 -32.07 15.69 27.00
N ASN A 264 -31.79 14.48 27.50
CA ASN A 264 -32.32 14.00 28.78
C ASN A 264 -31.85 14.87 29.97
N VAL A 265 -30.59 15.30 29.95
CA VAL A 265 -30.03 16.18 30.98
C VAL A 265 -30.65 17.57 30.91
N ALA A 266 -30.75 18.15 29.72
CA ALA A 266 -31.27 19.50 29.52
C ALA A 266 -32.77 19.58 29.85
N GLU A 267 -33.55 18.54 29.56
CA GLU A 267 -34.96 18.45 29.98
C GLU A 267 -35.09 18.40 31.50
N ARG A 268 -34.29 17.57 32.18
CA ARG A 268 -34.32 17.43 33.64
C ARG A 268 -33.93 18.72 34.37
N GLU A 269 -32.92 19.43 33.86
CA GLU A 269 -32.38 20.64 34.48
C GLU A 269 -33.04 21.93 33.92
N HIS A 270 -34.03 21.80 33.01
CA HIS A 270 -34.70 22.89 32.31
C HIS A 270 -33.74 23.92 31.69
N ILE A 271 -32.74 23.41 30.96
CA ILE A 271 -31.70 24.23 30.32
C ILE A 271 -32.17 24.70 28.94
N ASP A 272 -32.01 25.98 28.66
CA ASP A 272 -32.29 26.59 27.35
C ASP A 272 -31.07 26.44 26.43
N TYR A 273 -31.21 25.69 25.33
CA TYR A 273 -30.11 25.40 24.41
C TYR A 273 -30.50 25.35 22.93
N TYR A 274 -29.48 25.43 22.07
CA TYR A 274 -29.56 25.18 20.63
C TYR A 274 -28.48 24.19 20.21
N VAL A 275 -28.87 23.12 19.51
CA VAL A 275 -27.92 22.14 18.97
C VAL A 275 -27.14 22.76 17.81
N MET A 276 -25.81 22.64 17.84
CA MET A 276 -24.95 22.91 16.69
C MET A 276 -24.66 21.59 15.98
N GLU A 277 -25.18 21.36 14.78
CA GLU A 277 -26.20 22.18 14.10
C GLU A 277 -27.34 21.31 13.55
N ALA A 278 -28.32 21.93 12.91
CA ALA A 278 -29.44 21.20 12.34
C ALA A 278 -28.97 20.25 11.23
N ILE A 279 -28.23 20.77 10.25
CA ILE A 279 -27.88 20.06 9.01
C ILE A 279 -26.39 20.27 8.74
N ASP A 280 -25.68 19.19 8.36
CA ASP A 280 -24.28 19.25 7.93
C ASP A 280 -24.01 20.35 6.89
N GLN A 281 -22.86 21.01 7.03
CA GLN A 281 -22.45 22.14 6.19
C GLN A 281 -21.11 21.84 5.49
N PRO A 282 -21.11 21.09 4.37
CA PRO A 282 -19.88 20.71 3.65
C PRO A 282 -18.95 21.87 3.29
N TRP A 283 -19.48 23.06 3.02
CA TRP A 283 -18.67 24.23 2.66
C TRP A 283 -17.74 24.70 3.79
N LYS A 284 -18.05 24.39 5.07
CA LYS A 284 -17.22 24.77 6.22
C LYS A 284 -15.88 24.04 6.26
N GLU A 285 -15.76 22.89 5.59
CA GLU A 285 -14.51 22.11 5.53
C GLU A 285 -13.33 22.94 5.04
N VAL A 286 -13.55 23.76 4.02
CA VAL A 286 -12.50 24.61 3.41
C VAL A 286 -12.06 25.73 4.35
N VAL A 287 -12.94 26.17 5.25
CA VAL A 287 -12.73 27.33 6.13
C VAL A 287 -12.12 26.91 7.47
N ALA A 288 -12.57 25.78 8.03
CA ALA A 288 -12.29 25.41 9.42
C ALA A 288 -11.95 23.92 9.62
N GLY A 289 -11.72 23.16 8.54
CA GLY A 289 -11.28 21.77 8.56
C GLY A 289 -12.41 20.74 8.48
N ARG A 290 -12.06 19.47 8.25
CA ARG A 290 -13.03 18.40 7.91
C ARG A 290 -14.19 18.26 8.88
N VAL A 291 -13.90 18.37 10.18
CA VAL A 291 -14.88 18.14 11.26
C VAL A 291 -16.05 19.12 11.21
N GLU A 292 -15.79 20.37 10.82
CA GLU A 292 -16.80 21.42 10.78
C GLU A 292 -17.95 21.14 9.80
N ALA A 293 -17.76 20.22 8.86
CA ALA A 293 -18.81 19.79 7.95
C ALA A 293 -19.83 18.81 8.57
N TYR A 294 -19.57 18.24 9.75
CA TYR A 294 -20.27 17.04 10.26
C TYR A 294 -21.01 17.20 11.59
N TRP A 295 -21.38 18.42 11.98
CA TRP A 295 -22.10 18.73 13.23
C TRP A 295 -23.63 18.56 13.15
N GLY A 296 -24.18 18.31 11.97
CA GLY A 296 -25.62 18.26 11.76
C GLY A 296 -26.29 17.04 12.40
N MET A 297 -27.44 17.19 13.05
CA MET A 297 -28.30 16.02 13.32
C MET A 297 -28.78 15.33 12.03
N PHE A 298 -28.88 16.10 10.95
CA PHE A 298 -29.15 15.64 9.60
C PHE A 298 -27.91 15.76 8.72
N ASN A 299 -27.73 14.82 7.80
CA ASN A 299 -26.68 14.90 6.79
C ASN A 299 -26.99 15.99 5.75
N ALA A 300 -26.05 16.30 4.85
CA ALA A 300 -26.24 17.34 3.83
C ALA A 300 -27.36 17.02 2.82
N ALA A 301 -27.87 15.78 2.81
CA ALA A 301 -29.04 15.34 2.03
C ALA A 301 -30.37 15.42 2.81
N ARG A 302 -30.37 16.01 4.02
CA ARG A 302 -31.55 16.18 4.90
C ARG A 302 -32.09 14.85 5.46
N GLU A 303 -31.25 13.82 5.52
CA GLU A 303 -31.59 12.54 6.14
C GLU A 303 -31.02 12.48 7.57
N PRO A 304 -31.76 11.90 8.54
CA PRO A 304 -31.26 11.76 9.90
C PRO A 304 -30.06 10.81 9.93
N LYS A 305 -28.99 11.20 10.64
CA LYS A 305 -27.78 10.36 10.74
C LYS A 305 -27.96 9.14 11.63
N PHE A 306 -28.80 9.27 12.67
CA PHE A 306 -29.10 8.23 13.64
C PHE A 306 -30.54 8.38 14.14
N ALA A 307 -31.11 7.29 14.63
CA ALA A 307 -32.39 7.33 15.34
C ALA A 307 -32.20 7.99 16.71
N LEU A 308 -33.24 8.61 17.27
CA LEU A 308 -33.22 9.14 18.65
C LEU A 308 -33.65 8.09 19.70
N THR A 309 -34.14 6.95 19.24
CA THR A 309 -34.55 5.81 20.07
C THR A 309 -33.96 4.50 19.53
N GLY A 310 -33.77 3.52 20.41
CA GLY A 310 -33.20 2.23 20.07
C GLY A 310 -31.69 2.27 19.82
N LYS A 311 -31.18 1.19 19.22
CA LYS A 311 -29.74 0.99 19.03
C LYS A 311 -29.19 1.85 17.90
N VAL A 312 -27.98 2.38 18.11
CA VAL A 312 -27.23 3.12 17.09
C VAL A 312 -26.18 2.20 16.47
N ILE A 313 -25.99 2.34 15.16
CA ILE A 313 -25.03 1.59 14.36
C ILE A 313 -24.16 2.61 13.65
N GLU A 314 -22.83 2.47 13.78
CA GLU A 314 -21.86 3.39 13.16
C GLU A 314 -22.00 3.44 11.64
N ASP A 315 -22.10 2.28 10.97
CA ASP A 315 -22.35 2.20 9.53
C ASP A 315 -23.65 1.46 9.25
N PRO A 316 -24.80 2.15 9.13
CA PRO A 316 -26.09 1.51 8.82
C PRO A 316 -26.09 0.71 7.50
N THR A 317 -25.15 0.99 6.60
CA THR A 317 -25.02 0.36 5.29
C THR A 317 -24.05 -0.83 5.27
N TRP A 318 -23.51 -1.24 6.42
CA TRP A 318 -22.51 -2.31 6.51
C TRP A 318 -22.95 -3.62 5.83
N TRP A 319 -24.24 -3.97 5.93
CA TRP A 319 -24.77 -5.21 5.34
C TRP A 319 -24.78 -5.17 3.81
N ILE A 320 -25.00 -3.98 3.23
CA ILE A 320 -24.90 -3.76 1.77
C ILE A 320 -23.45 -3.91 1.33
N LYS A 321 -22.51 -3.32 2.09
CA LYS A 321 -21.07 -3.45 1.82
C LYS A 321 -20.61 -4.91 1.93
N ALA A 322 -21.04 -5.63 2.96
CA ALA A 322 -20.73 -7.05 3.14
C ALA A 322 -21.30 -7.91 2.00
N LEU A 323 -22.53 -7.63 1.56
CA LEU A 323 -23.17 -8.31 0.44
C LEU A 323 -22.42 -8.02 -0.87
N ALA A 324 -22.15 -6.75 -1.17
CA ALA A 324 -21.42 -6.33 -2.35
C ALA A 324 -20.02 -6.98 -2.40
N ALA A 325 -19.29 -6.97 -1.29
CA ALA A 325 -17.98 -7.61 -1.19
C ALA A 325 -18.06 -9.12 -1.43
N SER A 326 -19.06 -9.79 -0.85
CA SER A 326 -19.25 -11.24 -1.02
C SER A 326 -19.62 -11.61 -2.46
N LEU A 327 -20.50 -10.82 -3.10
CA LEU A 327 -20.91 -11.05 -4.50
C LEU A 327 -19.74 -10.82 -5.48
N LEU A 328 -18.97 -9.74 -5.28
CA LEU A 328 -17.79 -9.44 -6.10
C LEU A 328 -16.69 -10.51 -5.92
N ALA A 329 -16.50 -11.01 -4.70
CA ALA A 329 -15.52 -12.05 -4.42
C ALA A 329 -15.97 -13.45 -4.88
N LEU A 330 -17.28 -13.70 -5.03
CA LEU A 330 -17.83 -15.03 -5.32
C LEU A 330 -17.24 -15.63 -6.60
N LEU A 331 -17.16 -14.87 -7.69
CA LEU A 331 -16.63 -15.34 -8.97
C LEU A 331 -15.15 -15.74 -8.90
N PRO A 332 -14.21 -14.88 -8.44
CA PRO A 332 -12.82 -15.27 -8.32
C PRO A 332 -12.61 -16.38 -7.29
N MET A 333 -13.35 -16.39 -6.18
CA MET A 333 -13.29 -17.46 -5.19
C MET A 333 -13.73 -18.81 -5.77
N PHE A 334 -14.90 -18.85 -6.42
CA PHE A 334 -15.41 -20.06 -7.05
C PHE A 334 -14.46 -20.54 -8.15
N TRP A 335 -13.95 -19.63 -8.99
CA TRP A 335 -12.98 -19.95 -10.04
C TRP A 335 -11.74 -20.59 -9.43
N PHE A 336 -11.15 -19.99 -8.39
CA PHE A 336 -9.95 -20.50 -7.74
C PHE A 336 -10.21 -21.88 -7.11
N ALA A 337 -11.24 -21.99 -6.28
CA ALA A 337 -11.58 -23.24 -5.60
C ALA A 337 -11.76 -24.37 -6.61
N ARG A 338 -12.50 -24.14 -7.70
CA ARG A 338 -12.74 -25.13 -8.75
C ARG A 338 -11.45 -25.56 -9.48
N HIS A 339 -10.58 -24.62 -9.84
CA HIS A 339 -9.35 -24.92 -10.60
C HIS A 339 -8.24 -25.52 -9.72
N PHE A 340 -8.24 -25.23 -8.42
CA PHE A 340 -7.21 -25.64 -7.47
C PHE A 340 -7.70 -26.61 -6.40
N MET A 341 -8.77 -27.37 -6.69
CA MET A 341 -9.30 -28.45 -5.83
C MET A 341 -8.27 -29.53 -5.43
N ARG A 342 -7.11 -29.56 -6.10
CA ARG A 342 -5.99 -30.44 -5.77
C ARG A 342 -5.23 -30.04 -4.50
N PHE A 343 -5.36 -28.79 -4.05
CA PHE A 343 -4.71 -28.30 -2.84
C PHE A 343 -5.43 -28.82 -1.59
N TYR A 344 -4.74 -28.80 -0.45
CA TYR A 344 -5.38 -29.09 0.82
C TYR A 344 -6.48 -28.06 1.13
N VAL A 345 -7.53 -28.49 1.82
CA VAL A 345 -8.68 -27.64 2.16
C VAL A 345 -8.24 -26.37 2.90
N SER A 346 -7.24 -26.45 3.79
CA SER A 346 -6.67 -25.30 4.48
C SER A 346 -6.11 -24.25 3.53
N GLY A 347 -5.39 -24.66 2.47
CA GLY A 347 -4.83 -23.76 1.48
C GLY A 347 -5.90 -23.11 0.61
N ILE A 348 -6.94 -23.88 0.24
CA ILE A 348 -8.09 -23.33 -0.49
C ILE A 348 -8.78 -22.27 0.37
N LEU A 349 -9.20 -22.60 1.59
CA LEU A 349 -9.90 -21.67 2.49
C LEU A 349 -9.06 -20.43 2.81
N PHE A 350 -7.75 -20.60 3.01
CA PHE A 350 -6.82 -19.49 3.21
C PHE A 350 -6.85 -18.51 2.03
N PHE A 351 -6.67 -19.01 0.80
CA PHE A 351 -6.63 -18.14 -0.37
C PHE A 351 -7.98 -17.52 -0.70
N LEU A 352 -9.09 -18.26 -0.50
CA LEU A 352 -10.44 -17.71 -0.60
C LEU A 352 -10.65 -16.57 0.41
N GLY A 353 -10.22 -16.77 1.66
CA GLY A 353 -10.24 -15.72 2.69
C GLY A 353 -9.44 -14.49 2.28
N LEU A 354 -8.25 -14.68 1.69
CA LEU A 354 -7.42 -13.57 1.19
C LEU A 354 -8.10 -12.80 0.04
N ILE A 355 -8.76 -13.49 -0.90
CA ILE A 355 -9.58 -12.86 -1.96
C ILE A 355 -10.71 -12.05 -1.32
N GLN A 356 -11.47 -12.65 -0.39
CA GLN A 356 -12.61 -12.01 0.26
C GLN A 356 -12.19 -10.75 1.04
N LEU A 357 -11.10 -10.81 1.79
CA LEU A 357 -10.55 -9.66 2.51
C LEU A 357 -10.11 -8.55 1.54
N SER A 358 -9.44 -8.92 0.45
CA SER A 358 -9.01 -7.98 -0.59
C SER A 358 -10.19 -7.24 -1.22
N VAL A 359 -11.25 -7.96 -1.58
CA VAL A 359 -12.47 -7.36 -2.15
C VAL A 359 -13.21 -6.51 -1.12
N SER A 360 -13.23 -6.92 0.15
CA SER A 360 -13.86 -6.14 1.23
C SER A 360 -13.16 -4.80 1.43
N VAL A 361 -11.83 -4.77 1.35
CA VAL A 361 -11.05 -3.53 1.35
C VAL A 361 -11.39 -2.65 0.15
N ILE A 362 -11.53 -3.22 -1.06
CA ILE A 362 -11.93 -2.46 -2.25
C ILE A 362 -13.32 -1.83 -2.07
N VAL A 363 -14.29 -2.60 -1.59
CA VAL A 363 -15.65 -2.08 -1.34
C VAL A 363 -15.63 -0.99 -0.28
N TRP A 364 -14.83 -1.16 0.78
CA TRP A 364 -14.66 -0.12 1.80
C TRP A 364 -14.08 1.16 1.20
N SER A 365 -13.01 1.08 0.40
CA SER A 365 -12.43 2.22 -0.29
C SER A 365 -13.41 2.91 -1.24
N VAL A 366 -14.17 2.15 -2.04
CA VAL A 366 -15.15 2.72 -2.98
C VAL A 366 -16.31 3.40 -2.24
N SER A 367 -16.59 3.04 -0.98
CA SER A 367 -17.65 3.69 -0.19
C SER A 367 -17.27 5.06 0.37
N VAL A 368 -16.00 5.48 0.27
CA VAL A 368 -15.49 6.73 0.86
C VAL A 368 -16.18 7.98 0.29
N PRO A 369 -16.32 8.17 -1.04
CA PRO A 369 -17.02 9.35 -1.56
C PRO A 369 -18.51 9.40 -1.21
N LEU A 370 -19.08 8.29 -0.75
CA LEU A 370 -20.47 8.22 -0.29
C LEU A 370 -20.58 8.61 1.19
N ALA A 371 -19.56 8.32 1.99
CA ALA A 371 -19.54 8.56 3.42
C ALA A 371 -18.95 9.94 3.81
N PHE A 372 -18.10 10.51 2.95
CA PHE A 372 -17.41 11.76 3.20
C PHE A 372 -17.76 12.82 2.16
N TYR A 373 -17.90 14.06 2.62
CA TYR A 373 -17.84 15.25 1.77
C TYR A 373 -16.37 15.43 1.37
N LEU A 374 -16.02 15.04 0.14
CA LEU A 374 -14.63 15.10 -0.32
C LEU A 374 -14.33 16.45 -0.95
N SER A 375 -13.31 17.14 -0.43
CA SER A 375 -12.75 18.33 -1.07
C SER A 375 -12.03 17.97 -2.39
N PRO A 376 -11.70 18.95 -3.27
CA PRO A 376 -10.90 18.68 -4.47
C PRO A 376 -9.53 18.04 -4.16
N LEU A 377 -8.94 18.36 -3.00
CA LEU A 377 -7.69 17.75 -2.54
C LEU A 377 -7.92 16.28 -2.17
N ASP A 378 -8.99 15.97 -1.44
CA ASP A 378 -9.33 14.58 -1.08
C ASP A 378 -9.64 13.74 -2.32
N TRP A 379 -10.35 14.30 -3.31
CA TRP A 379 -10.55 13.65 -4.60
C TRP A 379 -9.23 13.32 -5.31
N THR A 380 -8.29 14.25 -5.28
CA THR A 380 -6.96 14.05 -5.87
C THR A 380 -6.21 12.92 -5.15
N MET A 381 -6.22 12.93 -3.81
CA MET A 381 -5.62 11.85 -3.01
C MET A 381 -6.31 10.51 -3.24
N PHE A 382 -7.64 10.48 -3.31
CA PHE A 382 -8.43 9.29 -3.58
C PHE A 382 -8.07 8.67 -4.93
N LEU A 383 -8.02 9.49 -5.99
CA LEU A 383 -7.63 9.06 -7.34
C LEU A 383 -6.19 8.54 -7.42
N LEU A 384 -5.32 8.98 -6.50
CA LEU A 384 -3.93 8.51 -6.42
C LEU A 384 -3.78 7.23 -5.58
N LEU A 385 -4.44 7.17 -4.42
CA LEU A 385 -4.30 6.08 -3.44
C LEU A 385 -5.07 4.83 -3.81
N VAL A 386 -6.21 4.93 -4.51
CA VAL A 386 -6.99 3.75 -4.92
C VAL A 386 -6.21 2.87 -5.91
N PRO A 387 -5.63 3.40 -7.01
CA PRO A 387 -4.79 2.57 -7.90
C PRO A 387 -3.58 1.95 -7.19
N ALA A 388 -2.95 2.70 -6.28
CA ALA A 388 -1.85 2.20 -5.44
C ALA A 388 -2.29 1.01 -4.57
N GLN A 389 -3.44 1.15 -3.91
CA GLN A 389 -4.03 0.10 -3.08
C GLN A 389 -4.38 -1.15 -3.91
N LEU A 390 -4.93 -0.97 -5.11
CA LEU A 390 -5.21 -2.07 -6.04
C LEU A 390 -3.92 -2.80 -6.46
N ALA A 391 -2.84 -2.07 -6.72
CA ALA A 391 -1.54 -2.66 -7.03
C ALA A 391 -0.99 -3.48 -5.85
N ILE A 392 -1.09 -2.96 -4.62
CA ILE A 392 -0.68 -3.66 -3.40
C ILE A 392 -1.50 -4.94 -3.19
N ILE A 393 -2.83 -4.86 -3.35
CA ILE A 393 -3.73 -6.02 -3.27
C ILE A 393 -3.36 -7.07 -4.34
N LEU A 394 -3.05 -6.64 -5.56
CA LEU A 394 -2.64 -7.55 -6.62
C LEU A 394 -1.33 -8.29 -6.26
N VAL A 395 -0.31 -7.57 -5.75
CA VAL A 395 0.93 -8.18 -5.27
C VAL A 395 0.66 -9.13 -4.10
N LEU A 396 -0.23 -8.77 -3.18
CA LEU A 396 -0.63 -9.62 -2.07
C LEU A 396 -1.24 -10.94 -2.54
N LEU A 397 -2.14 -10.89 -3.52
CA LEU A 397 -2.79 -12.07 -4.08
C LEU A 397 -1.81 -12.93 -4.88
N ILE A 398 -0.86 -12.33 -5.61
CA ILE A 398 0.22 -13.06 -6.30
C ILE A 398 1.08 -13.83 -5.29
N ASN A 399 1.57 -13.15 -4.26
CA ASN A 399 2.40 -13.77 -3.22
C ASN A 399 1.60 -14.77 -2.38
N GLY A 400 0.33 -14.48 -2.10
CA GLY A 400 -0.59 -15.39 -1.41
C GLY A 400 -0.86 -16.67 -2.21
N PHE A 401 -0.83 -16.60 -3.54
CA PHE A 401 -0.98 -17.76 -4.39
C PHE A 401 0.27 -18.64 -4.39
N GLU A 402 1.46 -18.04 -4.54
CA GLU A 402 2.73 -18.75 -4.35
C GLU A 402 2.78 -19.40 -2.97
N PHE A 403 2.46 -18.64 -1.92
CA PHE A 403 2.39 -19.14 -0.56
C PHE A 403 1.47 -20.36 -0.44
N THR A 404 0.28 -20.27 -1.04
CA THR A 404 -0.71 -21.34 -1.00
C THR A 404 -0.22 -22.59 -1.74
N GLU A 405 0.29 -22.43 -2.96
CA GLU A 405 0.75 -23.55 -3.77
C GLU A 405 2.00 -24.20 -3.16
N VAL A 406 2.95 -23.39 -2.66
CA VAL A 406 4.20 -23.88 -2.07
C VAL A 406 4.00 -24.51 -0.69
N LEU A 407 2.94 -24.20 0.05
CA LEU A 407 2.70 -24.80 1.37
C LEU A 407 1.67 -25.94 1.34
N TRP A 408 0.55 -25.77 0.65
CA TRP A 408 -0.63 -26.62 0.80
C TRP A 408 -0.99 -27.45 -0.43
N ARG A 409 0.00 -28.15 -0.99
CA ARG A 409 -0.22 -29.14 -2.05
C ARG A 409 0.24 -30.53 -1.59
N PRO A 410 -0.40 -31.61 -2.09
CA PRO A 410 0.02 -32.97 -1.79
C PRO A 410 1.28 -33.38 -2.56
N ARG A 411 1.41 -32.96 -3.82
CA ARG A 411 2.57 -33.24 -4.68
C ARG A 411 2.72 -32.18 -5.77
N TRP A 412 3.93 -32.05 -6.30
CA TRP A 412 4.19 -31.32 -7.56
C TRP A 412 3.64 -32.12 -8.75
N LEU A 413 3.12 -31.44 -9.77
CA LEU A 413 2.74 -32.04 -11.05
C LEU A 413 3.92 -32.18 -11.99
N ARG A 414 4.82 -31.18 -11.99
CA ARG A 414 6.02 -31.19 -12.81
C ARG A 414 7.21 -31.44 -11.90
N HIS A 415 7.69 -32.67 -11.93
CA HIS A 415 8.87 -33.11 -11.20
C HIS A 415 9.80 -33.83 -12.16
N PHE A 416 11.05 -33.39 -12.19
CA PHE A 416 12.11 -34.00 -12.98
C PHE A 416 13.20 -34.45 -12.01
N GLU A 417 13.61 -35.71 -12.12
CA GLU A 417 14.60 -36.35 -11.27
C GLU A 417 15.89 -36.61 -12.05
N LEU A 418 16.92 -37.06 -11.35
CA LEU A 418 18.12 -37.60 -11.99
C LEU A 418 17.78 -38.91 -12.71
N LEU A 419 18.30 -39.05 -13.91
CA LEU A 419 18.13 -40.25 -14.71
C LEU A 419 19.33 -41.16 -14.56
N GLN A 420 19.11 -42.45 -14.81
CA GLN A 420 20.21 -43.38 -14.98
C GLN A 420 20.98 -43.04 -16.27
N PRO A 421 22.32 -43.02 -16.24
CA PRO A 421 23.14 -42.80 -17.43
C PRO A 421 22.74 -43.71 -18.59
N SER A 422 22.55 -43.13 -19.77
CA SER A 422 22.40 -43.94 -20.99
C SER A 422 23.75 -44.55 -21.37
N PRO A 423 23.78 -45.74 -22.02
CA PRO A 423 25.01 -46.31 -22.56
C PRO A 423 25.74 -45.31 -23.46
N ALA A 424 27.07 -45.32 -23.48
CA ALA A 424 27.88 -44.33 -24.22
C ALA A 424 27.52 -44.21 -25.71
N ALA A 425 27.02 -45.28 -26.34
CA ALA A 425 26.58 -45.26 -27.74
C ALA A 425 25.26 -44.50 -27.98
N GLU A 426 24.43 -44.34 -26.95
CA GLU A 426 23.15 -43.61 -26.98
C GLU A 426 23.24 -42.20 -26.39
N GLN A 427 24.40 -41.83 -25.86
CA GLN A 427 24.65 -40.52 -25.27
C GLN A 427 24.74 -39.46 -26.37
N PRO A 428 23.88 -38.43 -26.40
CA PRO A 428 23.99 -37.34 -27.37
C PRO A 428 25.32 -36.62 -27.20
N PHE A 429 25.89 -36.12 -28.30
CA PHE A 429 27.11 -35.33 -28.21
C PHE A 429 26.81 -33.94 -27.62
N VAL A 430 27.55 -33.55 -26.59
CA VAL A 430 27.35 -32.29 -25.85
C VAL A 430 28.51 -31.34 -26.11
N SER A 431 28.21 -30.10 -26.53
CA SER A 431 29.19 -29.01 -26.58
C SER A 431 29.01 -28.12 -25.35
N ILE A 432 30.00 -28.12 -24.46
CA ILE A 432 30.00 -27.27 -23.26
C ILE A 432 30.62 -25.93 -23.59
N HIS A 433 29.88 -24.84 -23.43
CA HIS A 433 30.37 -23.48 -23.63
C HIS A 433 30.65 -22.83 -22.28
N LEU A 434 31.91 -22.44 -22.08
CA LEU A 434 32.38 -21.69 -20.93
C LEU A 434 32.85 -20.32 -21.42
N ALA A 435 32.10 -19.27 -21.11
CA ALA A 435 32.49 -17.89 -21.41
C ALA A 435 33.14 -17.23 -20.19
N CYS A 436 34.30 -16.61 -20.37
CA CYS A 436 35.00 -15.83 -19.34
C CYS A 436 35.34 -14.42 -19.85
N CYS A 437 35.45 -13.45 -18.94
CA CYS A 437 35.86 -12.07 -19.17
C CYS A 437 36.57 -11.51 -17.91
N ASN A 438 37.91 -11.59 -17.89
CA ASN A 438 38.79 -11.13 -16.79
C ASN A 438 38.64 -11.88 -15.44
N GLU A 439 38.03 -13.06 -15.38
CA GLU A 439 38.11 -13.91 -14.18
C GLU A 439 39.56 -14.33 -13.93
N PRO A 440 39.98 -14.51 -12.66
CA PRO A 440 41.32 -14.99 -12.34
C PRO A 440 41.61 -16.35 -12.98
N PRO A 441 42.82 -16.59 -13.54
CA PRO A 441 43.13 -17.83 -14.23
C PRO A 441 42.90 -19.07 -13.37
N GLU A 442 43.27 -19.02 -12.09
CA GLU A 442 43.13 -20.12 -11.14
C GLU A 442 41.66 -20.51 -10.91
N MET A 443 40.73 -19.55 -11.01
CA MET A 443 39.29 -19.80 -10.90
C MET A 443 38.78 -20.55 -12.12
N VAL A 444 39.20 -20.12 -13.32
CA VAL A 444 38.79 -20.77 -14.57
C VAL A 444 39.39 -22.16 -14.67
N ILE A 445 40.67 -22.33 -14.30
CA ILE A 445 41.36 -23.62 -14.27
C ILE A 445 40.63 -24.63 -13.39
N LEU A 446 40.17 -24.22 -12.21
CA LEU A 446 39.41 -25.12 -11.33
C LEU A 446 38.08 -25.56 -11.96
N THR A 447 37.41 -24.69 -12.72
CA THR A 447 36.23 -25.07 -13.50
C THR A 447 36.61 -26.08 -14.58
N LEU A 448 37.70 -25.85 -15.31
CA LEU A 448 38.19 -26.77 -16.36
C LEU A 448 38.53 -28.15 -15.80
N ASP A 449 39.14 -28.23 -14.62
CA ASP A 449 39.42 -29.50 -13.94
C ASP A 449 38.13 -30.29 -13.68
N SER A 450 37.08 -29.61 -13.19
CA SER A 450 35.78 -30.26 -12.96
C SER A 450 35.10 -30.73 -14.25
N LEU A 451 35.29 -30.00 -15.36
CA LEU A 451 34.80 -30.40 -16.68
C LEU A 451 35.61 -31.56 -17.28
N ALA A 452 36.91 -31.64 -16.98
CA ALA A 452 37.76 -32.74 -17.39
C ALA A 452 37.43 -34.05 -16.64
N ALA A 453 36.87 -33.93 -15.44
CA ALA A 453 36.46 -35.05 -14.59
C ALA A 453 35.05 -35.60 -14.90
N LEU A 454 34.34 -35.07 -15.90
CA LEU A 454 33.00 -35.54 -16.24
C LEU A 454 32.98 -37.01 -16.69
N ASP A 455 32.09 -37.80 -16.09
CA ASP A 455 31.79 -39.18 -16.49
C ASP A 455 30.85 -39.19 -17.71
N TYR A 456 31.39 -38.76 -18.85
CA TYR A 456 30.66 -38.68 -20.11
C TYR A 456 31.61 -38.82 -21.31
N ALA A 457 31.28 -39.68 -22.27
CA ALA A 457 32.20 -39.97 -23.37
C ALA A 457 32.12 -38.93 -24.50
N ASN A 458 30.91 -38.47 -24.83
CA ASN A 458 30.61 -37.73 -26.06
C ASN A 458 30.49 -36.23 -25.79
N TYR A 459 31.58 -35.55 -25.46
CA TYR A 459 31.57 -34.11 -25.25
C TYR A 459 32.83 -33.38 -25.70
N GLU A 460 32.67 -32.08 -25.93
CA GLU A 460 33.74 -31.10 -26.08
C GLU A 460 33.53 -29.93 -25.10
N VAL A 461 34.60 -29.16 -24.86
CA VAL A 461 34.56 -27.93 -24.07
C VAL A 461 35.14 -26.80 -24.90
N LEU A 462 34.32 -25.76 -25.13
CA LEU A 462 34.72 -24.52 -25.77
C LEU A 462 34.90 -23.45 -24.69
N VAL A 463 36.13 -22.99 -24.53
CA VAL A 463 36.52 -21.93 -23.59
C VAL A 463 36.65 -20.64 -24.38
N ILE A 464 35.80 -19.66 -24.06
CA ILE A 464 35.64 -18.43 -24.84
C ILE A 464 36.00 -17.25 -23.94
N ASP A 465 37.25 -16.81 -24.01
CA ASP A 465 37.68 -15.59 -23.33
C ASP A 465 37.26 -14.37 -24.14
N ASN A 466 36.46 -13.51 -23.51
CA ASN A 466 35.74 -12.43 -24.13
C ASN A 466 36.20 -11.08 -23.57
N ASN A 467 36.83 -10.26 -24.40
CA ASN A 467 37.24 -8.89 -24.09
C ASN A 467 38.20 -8.75 -22.89
N THR A 468 39.00 -9.78 -22.58
CA THR A 468 40.07 -9.69 -21.57
C THR A 468 41.30 -9.03 -22.18
N LYS A 469 41.67 -7.84 -21.73
CA LYS A 469 42.83 -7.12 -22.29
C LYS A 469 44.16 -7.61 -21.71
N ARG A 470 44.11 -8.28 -20.58
CA ARG A 470 45.26 -8.65 -19.76
C ARG A 470 45.76 -10.03 -20.14
N GLU A 471 46.93 -10.09 -20.77
CA GLU A 471 47.57 -11.34 -21.18
C GLU A 471 47.88 -12.26 -20.00
N ASP A 472 48.24 -11.68 -18.85
CA ASP A 472 48.50 -12.41 -17.61
C ASP A 472 47.24 -13.08 -17.03
N VAL A 473 46.06 -12.79 -17.57
CA VAL A 473 44.78 -13.39 -17.17
C VAL A 473 44.35 -14.49 -18.15
N TRP A 474 44.41 -14.26 -19.46
CA TRP A 474 43.88 -15.23 -20.43
C TRP A 474 44.90 -16.27 -20.92
N LYS A 475 46.21 -15.92 -21.02
CA LYS A 475 47.24 -16.87 -21.50
C LYS A 475 47.39 -18.11 -20.62
N PRO A 476 47.37 -18.01 -19.27
CA PRO A 476 47.48 -19.22 -18.44
C PRO A 476 46.30 -20.19 -18.66
N VAL A 477 45.12 -19.66 -18.98
CA VAL A 477 43.93 -20.47 -19.29
C VAL A 477 44.09 -21.17 -20.64
N GLU A 478 44.60 -20.47 -21.66
CA GLU A 478 44.92 -21.04 -22.98
C GLU A 478 45.92 -22.21 -22.86
N GLU A 479 47.03 -21.98 -22.16
CA GLU A 479 48.07 -22.99 -21.92
C GLU A 479 47.51 -24.19 -21.16
N TYR A 480 46.59 -23.97 -20.22
CA TYR A 480 45.95 -25.05 -19.47
C TYR A 480 45.00 -25.87 -20.34
N CYS A 481 44.20 -25.22 -21.20
CA CYS A 481 43.34 -25.92 -22.16
C CYS A 481 44.16 -26.84 -23.08
N ALA A 482 45.32 -26.37 -23.56
CA ALA A 482 46.21 -27.17 -24.39
C ALA A 482 46.72 -28.44 -23.65
N LYS A 483 46.94 -28.36 -22.33
CA LYS A 483 47.34 -29.52 -21.50
C LYS A 483 46.23 -30.54 -21.31
N LEU A 484 44.97 -30.09 -21.23
CA LEU A 484 43.80 -30.98 -21.11
C LEU A 484 43.47 -31.73 -22.42
N GLY A 485 44.07 -31.31 -23.54
CA GLY A 485 44.05 -32.02 -24.81
C GLY A 485 42.91 -31.58 -25.74
N ALA A 486 42.73 -32.31 -26.84
CA ALA A 486 41.95 -31.86 -28.00
C ALA A 486 40.44 -31.64 -27.75
N ARG A 487 39.89 -32.13 -26.62
CA ARG A 487 38.50 -31.86 -26.23
C ARG A 487 38.29 -30.44 -25.72
N PHE A 488 39.35 -29.76 -25.28
CA PHE A 488 39.32 -28.41 -24.72
C PHE A 488 39.86 -27.43 -25.77
N ARG A 489 38.97 -26.60 -26.33
CA ARG A 489 39.30 -25.63 -27.37
C ARG A 489 39.17 -24.23 -26.81
N PHE A 490 40.25 -23.47 -26.85
CA PHE A 490 40.32 -22.11 -26.35
C PHE A 490 40.20 -21.08 -27.48
N PHE A 491 39.45 -20.00 -27.23
CA PHE A 491 39.28 -18.87 -28.14
C PHE A 491 39.39 -17.56 -27.37
N HIS A 492 40.23 -16.65 -27.87
CA HIS A 492 40.37 -15.29 -27.34
C HIS A 492 39.73 -14.27 -28.29
N LEU A 493 38.71 -13.55 -27.82
CA LEU A 493 37.96 -12.58 -28.60
C LEU A 493 38.18 -11.16 -28.03
N ASN A 494 38.88 -10.29 -28.76
CA ASN A 494 39.15 -8.93 -28.27
C ASN A 494 39.35 -7.92 -29.43
N PRO A 495 38.48 -6.91 -29.62
CA PRO A 495 37.18 -6.72 -28.97
C PRO A 495 36.07 -7.56 -29.63
N TRP A 496 35.03 -7.93 -28.87
CA TRP A 496 33.85 -8.65 -29.37
C TRP A 496 32.53 -8.02 -28.90
N PRO A 497 31.53 -7.84 -29.79
CA PRO A 497 30.24 -7.26 -29.44
C PRO A 497 29.33 -8.24 -28.68
N GLY A 498 28.20 -7.75 -28.17
CA GLY A 498 27.14 -8.60 -27.62
C GLY A 498 27.41 -9.19 -26.22
N PHE A 499 28.50 -8.81 -25.55
CA PHE A 499 28.87 -9.30 -24.21
C PHE A 499 28.87 -10.84 -24.13
N LYS A 500 28.27 -11.44 -23.09
CA LYS A 500 28.20 -12.90 -22.91
C LYS A 500 27.41 -13.56 -24.04
N ALA A 501 26.27 -13.00 -24.43
CA ALA A 501 25.45 -13.52 -25.54
C ALA A 501 26.25 -13.60 -26.86
N GLY A 502 27.00 -12.54 -27.19
CA GLY A 502 27.85 -12.51 -28.39
C GLY A 502 28.99 -13.53 -28.35
N ALA A 503 29.60 -13.74 -27.18
CA ALA A 503 30.61 -14.79 -26.99
C ALA A 503 30.01 -16.20 -27.13
N LEU A 504 28.84 -16.47 -26.54
CA LEU A 504 28.15 -17.75 -26.69
C LEU A 504 27.67 -17.98 -28.14
N ASN A 505 27.28 -16.94 -28.86
CA ASN A 505 26.94 -17.03 -30.29
C ASN A 505 28.17 -17.39 -31.14
N PHE A 506 29.35 -16.84 -30.83
CA PHE A 506 30.60 -17.29 -31.45
C PHE A 506 30.89 -18.76 -31.12
N GLY A 507 30.75 -19.17 -29.84
CA GLY A 507 30.89 -20.57 -29.43
C GLY A 507 29.96 -21.53 -30.18
N LEU A 508 28.72 -21.11 -30.41
CA LEU A 508 27.73 -21.87 -31.18
C LEU A 508 28.17 -22.11 -32.63
N GLU A 509 28.90 -21.17 -33.24
CA GLU A 509 29.47 -21.31 -34.58
C GLU A 509 30.67 -22.25 -34.60
N GLN A 510 31.41 -22.33 -33.51
CA GLN A 510 32.57 -23.22 -33.35
C GLN A 510 32.22 -24.63 -32.87
N THR A 511 30.96 -24.86 -32.52
CA THR A 511 30.44 -26.12 -31.98
C THR A 511 30.60 -27.29 -32.97
N ASP A 512 31.07 -28.43 -32.49
CA ASP A 512 31.18 -29.66 -33.28
C ASP A 512 29.84 -29.96 -33.98
N PRO A 513 29.85 -30.26 -35.30
CA PRO A 513 28.64 -30.60 -36.03
C PRO A 513 27.83 -31.74 -35.42
N ARG A 514 28.50 -32.71 -34.75
CA ARG A 514 27.86 -33.84 -34.07
C ARG A 514 27.06 -33.44 -32.84
N ALA A 515 27.35 -32.28 -32.24
CA ALA A 515 26.66 -31.84 -31.04
C ALA A 515 25.15 -31.71 -31.26
N GLU A 516 24.37 -32.30 -30.38
CA GLU A 516 22.91 -32.19 -30.32
C GLU A 516 22.47 -31.25 -29.19
N ILE A 517 23.32 -31.11 -28.16
CA ILE A 517 23.06 -30.32 -26.96
C ILE A 517 24.19 -29.31 -26.78
N VAL A 518 23.83 -28.08 -26.44
CA VAL A 518 24.76 -27.04 -25.97
C VAL A 518 24.54 -26.87 -24.47
N ALA A 519 25.57 -27.17 -23.68
CA ALA A 519 25.59 -26.91 -22.24
C ALA A 519 26.29 -25.58 -21.97
N VAL A 520 25.82 -24.80 -20.99
CA VAL A 520 26.48 -23.56 -20.59
C VAL A 520 26.76 -23.57 -19.09
N VAL A 521 27.99 -23.25 -18.75
CA VAL A 521 28.49 -23.12 -17.38
C VAL A 521 29.31 -21.84 -17.25
N ASP A 522 29.13 -21.13 -16.13
CA ASP A 522 29.92 -19.94 -15.83
C ASP A 522 31.34 -20.32 -15.40
N ALA A 523 32.29 -19.41 -15.64
CA ALA A 523 33.72 -19.65 -15.41
C ALA A 523 34.11 -19.90 -13.95
N ASP A 524 33.21 -19.65 -12.98
CA ASP A 524 33.43 -19.83 -11.54
C ASP A 524 32.81 -21.11 -10.95
N TYR A 525 32.17 -21.94 -11.78
CA TYR A 525 31.44 -23.13 -11.34
C TYR A 525 32.27 -24.41 -11.34
N VAL A 526 32.26 -25.12 -10.21
CA VAL A 526 32.74 -26.51 -10.12
C VAL A 526 31.54 -27.43 -10.30
N VAL A 527 31.58 -28.29 -11.32
CA VAL A 527 30.47 -29.20 -11.65
C VAL A 527 30.65 -30.60 -11.06
N ARG A 528 29.55 -31.31 -10.86
CA ARG A 528 29.53 -32.73 -10.49
C ARG A 528 29.92 -33.59 -11.68
N GLU A 529 30.67 -34.66 -11.43
CA GLU A 529 31.18 -35.58 -12.46
C GLU A 529 30.05 -36.21 -13.29
N ASP A 530 28.89 -36.47 -12.68
CA ASP A 530 27.72 -37.08 -13.32
C ASP A 530 26.74 -36.07 -13.94
N TRP A 531 27.10 -34.79 -14.04
CA TRP A 531 26.18 -33.73 -14.50
C TRP A 531 25.55 -34.02 -15.87
N LEU A 532 26.36 -34.42 -16.86
CA LEU A 532 25.85 -34.72 -18.21
C LEU A 532 25.14 -36.08 -18.25
N SER A 533 25.72 -37.10 -17.64
CA SER A 533 25.20 -38.47 -17.69
C SER A 533 23.84 -38.60 -16.98
N ALA A 534 23.62 -37.86 -15.89
CA ALA A 534 22.38 -37.87 -15.13
C ALA A 534 21.22 -37.10 -15.80
N LEU A 535 21.50 -36.19 -16.75
CA LEU A 535 20.51 -35.21 -17.21
C LEU A 535 20.24 -35.20 -18.72
N THR A 536 21.20 -35.61 -19.55
CA THR A 536 21.04 -35.64 -21.02
C THR A 536 19.89 -36.54 -21.47
N GLY A 537 19.54 -37.56 -20.66
CA GLY A 537 18.40 -38.45 -20.93
C GLY A 537 17.04 -37.73 -21.02
N HIS A 538 16.88 -36.54 -20.42
CA HIS A 538 15.64 -35.76 -20.51
C HIS A 538 15.36 -35.27 -21.94
N PHE A 539 16.38 -35.15 -22.79
CA PHE A 539 16.23 -34.74 -24.20
C PHE A 539 15.66 -35.85 -25.10
N LYS A 540 15.46 -37.08 -24.59
CA LYS A 540 14.69 -38.13 -25.28
C LYS A 540 13.24 -37.70 -25.50
N ASP A 541 12.69 -36.82 -24.66
CA ASP A 541 11.43 -36.14 -24.96
C ASP A 541 11.69 -34.96 -25.93
N PRO A 542 11.17 -34.99 -27.17
CA PRO A 542 11.40 -33.94 -28.16
C PRO A 542 10.80 -32.58 -27.75
N LYS A 543 9.88 -32.54 -26.78
CA LYS A 543 9.31 -31.30 -26.26
C LYS A 543 10.28 -30.54 -25.36
N ILE A 544 11.21 -31.24 -24.69
CA ILE A 544 12.18 -30.62 -23.79
C ILE A 544 13.23 -29.90 -24.63
N ALA A 545 13.26 -28.57 -24.52
CA ALA A 545 14.25 -27.71 -25.15
C ALA A 545 15.39 -27.34 -24.19
N VAL A 546 15.11 -27.28 -22.89
CA VAL A 546 16.09 -26.92 -21.86
C VAL A 546 15.98 -27.84 -20.66
N VAL A 547 17.12 -28.23 -20.10
CA VAL A 547 17.23 -28.80 -18.76
C VAL A 547 18.04 -27.83 -17.90
N GLN A 548 17.42 -27.32 -16.84
CA GLN A 548 17.99 -26.30 -15.95
C GLN A 548 18.11 -26.86 -14.53
N CYS A 549 19.31 -26.74 -13.94
CA CYS A 549 19.54 -27.03 -12.52
C CYS A 549 19.63 -25.72 -11.70
N PRO A 550 19.35 -25.74 -10.38
CA PRO A 550 19.57 -24.61 -9.47
C PRO A 550 20.97 -23.99 -9.57
N GLN A 551 21.07 -22.68 -9.35
CA GLN A 551 22.37 -22.08 -9.01
C GLN A 551 22.67 -22.34 -7.54
N ALA A 552 23.87 -22.84 -7.24
CA ALA A 552 24.38 -22.97 -5.89
C ALA A 552 25.76 -22.34 -5.79
N HIS A 553 26.18 -22.12 -4.54
CA HIS A 553 27.44 -21.46 -4.24
C HIS A 553 28.34 -22.35 -3.38
N ARG A 554 29.65 -22.17 -3.49
CA ARG A 554 30.68 -22.79 -2.63
C ARG A 554 31.43 -21.72 -1.85
N ASP A 555 32.20 -22.16 -0.86
CA ASP A 555 33.14 -21.32 -0.10
C ASP A 555 32.46 -20.08 0.52
N PHE A 556 31.25 -20.28 1.06
CA PHE A 556 30.44 -19.21 1.64
C PHE A 556 30.21 -19.37 3.15
N GLU A 557 30.38 -20.57 3.69
CA GLU A 557 29.91 -20.94 5.02
C GLU A 557 30.62 -20.19 6.15
N SER A 558 31.89 -19.84 5.94
CA SER A 558 32.77 -19.14 6.88
C SER A 558 32.75 -17.62 6.77
N ASP A 559 32.18 -17.07 5.70
CA ASP A 559 32.10 -15.62 5.46
C ASP A 559 30.65 -15.15 5.66
N PRO A 560 30.36 -14.27 6.64
CA PRO A 560 28.99 -13.84 6.93
C PRO A 560 28.26 -13.21 5.75
N PHE A 561 28.95 -12.42 4.91
CA PHE A 561 28.35 -11.78 3.75
C PHE A 561 28.06 -12.76 2.62
N ARG A 562 29.00 -13.66 2.33
CA ARG A 562 28.78 -14.73 1.35
C ARG A 562 27.68 -15.67 1.82
N ARG A 563 27.64 -16.00 3.11
CA ARG A 563 26.60 -16.83 3.71
C ARG A 563 25.20 -16.24 3.56
N MET A 564 25.01 -14.96 3.91
CA MET A 564 23.69 -14.33 3.79
C MET A 564 23.22 -14.23 2.34
N THR A 565 24.14 -13.98 1.39
CA THR A 565 23.80 -13.88 -0.04
C THR A 565 23.57 -15.25 -0.68
N ALA A 566 24.36 -16.27 -0.35
CA ALA A 566 24.17 -17.64 -0.82
C ALA A 566 22.80 -18.19 -0.41
N TRP A 567 22.41 -17.97 0.86
CA TRP A 567 21.10 -18.38 1.33
C TRP A 567 19.99 -17.61 0.66
N GLU A 568 20.12 -16.30 0.43
CA GLU A 568 19.13 -15.48 -0.31
C GLU A 568 18.83 -16.04 -1.69
N TYR A 569 19.87 -16.45 -2.43
CA TYR A 569 19.70 -17.08 -3.74
C TYR A 569 18.93 -18.40 -3.66
N ASP A 570 19.29 -19.27 -2.70
CA ASP A 570 18.67 -20.59 -2.53
C ASP A 570 17.15 -20.49 -2.31
N GLY A 571 16.68 -19.39 -1.70
CA GLY A 571 15.26 -19.08 -1.55
C GLY A 571 14.50 -19.07 -2.88
N PHE A 572 15.03 -18.38 -3.90
CA PHE A 572 14.38 -18.31 -5.22
C PHE A 572 14.34 -19.68 -5.91
N PHE A 573 15.43 -20.45 -5.85
CA PHE A 573 15.53 -21.75 -6.50
C PHE A 573 14.66 -22.83 -5.83
N ARG A 574 14.46 -22.77 -4.51
CA ARG A 574 13.64 -23.74 -3.78
C ARG A 574 12.16 -23.38 -3.66
N ILE A 575 11.80 -22.11 -3.86
CA ILE A 575 10.42 -21.62 -3.74
C ILE A 575 9.90 -21.18 -5.11
N GLY A 576 10.48 -20.12 -5.67
CA GLY A 576 9.99 -19.46 -6.88
C GLY A 576 10.11 -20.32 -8.14
N MET A 577 11.23 -21.02 -8.33
CA MET A 577 11.42 -21.89 -9.49
C MET A 577 10.47 -23.08 -9.48
N HIS A 578 10.19 -23.66 -8.31
CA HIS A 578 9.20 -24.73 -8.19
C HIS A 578 7.78 -24.24 -8.47
N HIS A 579 7.40 -23.08 -7.91
CA HIS A 579 6.10 -22.45 -8.18
C HIS A 579 5.90 -22.21 -9.69
N ARG A 580 6.95 -21.72 -10.38
CA ARG A 580 6.98 -21.54 -11.83
C ARG A 580 6.95 -22.85 -12.61
N ASN A 581 7.65 -23.88 -12.13
CA ASN A 581 7.80 -25.14 -12.83
C ASN A 581 6.46 -25.84 -13.05
N GLU A 582 5.51 -25.73 -12.10
CA GLU A 582 4.16 -26.30 -12.21
C GLU A 582 3.40 -25.91 -13.49
N ARG A 583 3.77 -24.79 -14.10
CA ARG A 583 3.12 -24.26 -15.31
C ARG A 583 4.06 -24.13 -16.50
N ASN A 584 5.18 -24.87 -16.50
CA ASN A 584 6.23 -24.78 -17.52
C ASN A 584 6.62 -23.32 -17.77
N ALA A 585 6.99 -22.60 -16.70
CA ALA A 585 7.27 -21.18 -16.76
C ALA A 585 8.55 -20.79 -16.01
N ILE A 586 9.50 -21.73 -15.92
CA ILE A 586 10.78 -21.50 -15.25
C ILE A 586 11.59 -20.43 -15.99
N ILE A 587 12.48 -19.75 -15.26
CA ILE A 587 13.43 -18.81 -15.85
C ILE A 587 14.73 -19.59 -16.10
N GLN A 588 15.21 -19.57 -17.34
CA GLN A 588 16.57 -20.03 -17.67
C GLN A 588 17.54 -18.94 -17.18
N HIS A 589 18.58 -19.33 -16.45
CA HIS A 589 19.40 -18.38 -15.67
C HIS A 589 20.90 -18.50 -15.98
N GLY A 590 21.22 -18.68 -17.26
CA GLY A 590 22.54 -18.42 -17.85
C GLY A 590 23.68 -19.39 -17.53
N THR A 591 23.49 -20.32 -16.59
CA THR A 591 24.49 -21.31 -16.15
C THR A 591 23.79 -22.58 -15.68
N MET A 592 24.54 -23.69 -15.54
CA MET A 592 24.02 -25.02 -15.18
C MET A 592 22.82 -25.44 -16.03
N THR A 593 22.90 -25.11 -17.32
CA THR A 593 21.83 -25.28 -18.29
C THR A 593 22.31 -26.12 -19.47
N MET A 594 21.40 -26.91 -20.03
CA MET A 594 21.58 -27.60 -21.31
C MET A 594 20.44 -27.22 -22.24
N VAL A 595 20.75 -26.93 -23.49
CA VAL A 595 19.80 -26.48 -24.51
C VAL A 595 19.94 -27.32 -25.77
N ARG A 596 18.83 -27.72 -26.38
CA ARG A 596 18.84 -28.40 -27.68
C ARG A 596 19.42 -27.48 -28.77
N LYS A 597 20.52 -27.89 -29.41
CA LYS A 597 21.30 -27.04 -30.33
C LYS A 597 20.49 -26.55 -31.52
N ASP A 598 19.73 -27.45 -32.13
CA ASP A 598 18.88 -27.20 -33.29
C ASP A 598 17.78 -26.17 -32.97
N LEU A 599 17.17 -26.22 -31.78
CA LEU A 599 16.23 -25.18 -31.35
C LEU A 599 16.91 -23.85 -31.06
N LEU A 600 18.11 -23.88 -30.45
CA LEU A 600 18.89 -22.67 -30.22
C LEU A 600 19.23 -21.97 -31.56
N ASN A 601 19.66 -22.72 -32.57
CA ASN A 601 19.94 -22.19 -33.91
C ASN A 601 18.67 -21.67 -34.60
N ASN A 602 17.60 -22.47 -34.64
CA ASN A 602 16.41 -22.17 -35.43
C ASN A 602 15.54 -21.06 -34.84
N THR A 603 15.70 -20.75 -33.54
CA THR A 603 14.91 -19.69 -32.89
C THR A 603 15.65 -18.36 -32.80
N GLY A 604 16.87 -18.24 -33.32
CA GLY A 604 17.63 -16.98 -33.35
C GLY A 604 18.78 -16.86 -32.36
N LYS A 605 19.38 -17.98 -31.94
CA LYS A 605 20.58 -18.06 -31.05
C LYS A 605 20.38 -17.34 -29.70
N TRP A 606 21.44 -16.82 -29.07
CA TRP A 606 21.36 -16.00 -27.87
C TRP A 606 21.06 -14.54 -28.21
N SER A 607 20.12 -13.91 -27.50
CA SER A 607 19.68 -12.54 -27.79
C SER A 607 20.67 -11.49 -27.28
N GLU A 608 21.36 -10.79 -28.19
CA GLU A 608 22.37 -9.77 -27.83
C GLU A 608 21.79 -8.38 -27.46
N TRP A 609 20.49 -8.15 -27.70
CA TRP A 609 19.85 -6.87 -27.45
C TRP A 609 19.43 -6.67 -25.98
N THR A 610 19.40 -7.74 -25.19
CA THR A 610 19.09 -7.71 -23.75
C THR A 610 20.28 -8.19 -22.95
N ILE A 611 20.41 -7.68 -21.71
CA ILE A 611 21.43 -8.14 -20.75
C ILE A 611 21.00 -9.39 -19.95
N CYS A 612 19.79 -9.89 -20.20
CA CYS A 612 19.25 -11.14 -19.67
C CYS A 612 18.88 -12.05 -20.84
N GLU A 613 19.89 -12.39 -21.65
CA GLU A 613 19.75 -13.24 -22.83
C GLU A 613 19.18 -14.63 -22.50
N ASP A 614 19.46 -15.09 -21.29
CA ASP A 614 19.05 -16.36 -20.70
C ASP A 614 17.54 -16.44 -20.48
N ALA A 615 17.00 -15.50 -19.71
CA ALA A 615 15.58 -15.41 -19.43
C ALA A 615 14.77 -15.17 -20.72
N GLU A 616 15.32 -14.42 -21.67
CA GLU A 616 14.71 -14.19 -22.98
C GLU A 616 14.66 -15.48 -23.82
N LEU A 617 15.75 -16.23 -23.88
CA LEU A 617 15.80 -17.52 -24.59
C LEU A 617 14.76 -18.48 -24.01
N GLY A 618 14.68 -18.59 -22.69
CA GLY A 618 13.69 -19.45 -22.05
C GLY A 618 12.24 -19.10 -22.45
N LEU A 619 11.90 -17.80 -22.42
CA LEU A 619 10.59 -17.32 -22.87
C LEU A 619 10.33 -17.61 -24.35
N ARG A 620 11.33 -17.40 -25.20
CA ARG A 620 11.24 -17.62 -26.65
C ARG A 620 11.06 -19.08 -27.01
N LEU A 621 11.74 -20.00 -26.34
CA LEU A 621 11.56 -21.45 -26.53
C LEU A 621 10.16 -21.90 -26.12
N MET A 622 9.63 -21.37 -25.01
CA MET A 622 8.24 -21.61 -24.62
C MET A 622 7.25 -21.04 -25.64
N HIS A 623 7.52 -19.86 -26.17
CA HIS A 623 6.70 -19.26 -27.23
C HIS A 623 6.75 -20.09 -28.53
N ALA A 624 7.86 -20.76 -28.81
CA ALA A 624 7.99 -21.70 -29.92
C ALA A 624 7.29 -23.05 -29.66
N GLY A 625 6.65 -23.25 -28.50
CA GLY A 625 5.88 -24.45 -28.16
C GLY A 625 6.66 -25.52 -27.42
N HIS A 626 7.88 -25.22 -26.96
CA HIS A 626 8.73 -26.17 -26.23
C HIS A 626 8.61 -26.02 -24.70
N GLU A 627 9.14 -27.02 -24.01
CA GLU A 627 9.14 -27.11 -22.56
C GLU A 627 10.55 -26.97 -21.97
N LEU A 628 10.60 -26.40 -20.77
CA LEU A 628 11.80 -26.28 -19.98
C LEU A 628 11.63 -27.19 -18.75
N ALA A 629 12.60 -28.08 -18.53
CA ALA A 629 12.67 -28.96 -17.38
C ALA A 629 13.53 -28.32 -16.28
N TYR A 630 13.02 -28.33 -15.05
CA TYR A 630 13.78 -27.94 -13.87
C TYR A 630 14.04 -29.15 -13.00
N VAL A 631 15.33 -29.46 -12.80
CA VAL A 631 15.79 -30.57 -11.96
C VAL A 631 16.40 -29.96 -10.70
N ASP A 632 15.73 -30.12 -9.56
CA ASP A 632 16.13 -29.51 -8.28
C ASP A 632 17.28 -30.27 -7.61
N GLU A 633 18.42 -30.34 -8.31
CA GLU A 633 19.63 -31.02 -7.86
C GLU A 633 20.85 -30.11 -8.05
N LEU A 634 21.70 -30.06 -7.03
CA LEU A 634 22.88 -29.20 -7.04
C LEU A 634 24.00 -29.84 -7.88
N MET A 635 23.96 -29.59 -9.18
CA MET A 635 24.91 -30.14 -10.16
C MET A 635 26.19 -29.33 -10.34
N GLY A 636 26.23 -28.11 -9.83
CA GLY A 636 27.42 -27.28 -9.84
C GLY A 636 27.33 -26.14 -8.84
N LYS A 637 28.49 -25.69 -8.38
CA LYS A 637 28.60 -24.64 -7.35
C LYS A 637 29.55 -23.54 -7.81
N GLY A 638 29.01 -22.34 -7.97
CA GLY A 638 29.75 -21.11 -8.30
C GLY A 638 30.15 -20.29 -7.09
N LEU A 639 30.56 -19.03 -7.32
CA LEU A 639 30.92 -18.10 -6.24
C LEU A 639 29.90 -16.98 -6.07
N THR A 640 29.65 -16.62 -4.82
CA THR A 640 28.84 -15.44 -4.47
C THR A 640 29.55 -14.15 -4.89
N PRO A 641 28.83 -13.02 -5.03
CA PRO A 641 29.45 -11.73 -5.28
C PRO A 641 30.53 -11.37 -4.25
N ALA A 642 31.61 -10.72 -4.70
CA ALA A 642 32.77 -10.42 -3.88
C ALA A 642 32.51 -9.34 -2.80
N ASP A 643 31.59 -8.41 -3.07
CA ASP A 643 31.22 -7.33 -2.16
C ASP A 643 29.76 -6.88 -2.39
N PHE A 644 29.28 -5.95 -1.55
CA PHE A 644 27.91 -5.44 -1.63
C PHE A 644 27.65 -4.65 -2.93
N THR A 645 28.66 -3.98 -3.50
CA THR A 645 28.52 -3.24 -4.76
C THR A 645 28.27 -4.21 -5.90
N ALA A 646 29.06 -5.29 -5.99
CA ALA A 646 28.89 -6.35 -6.96
C ALA A 646 27.50 -7.00 -6.85
N TYR A 647 27.03 -7.23 -5.63
CA TYR A 647 25.70 -7.77 -5.35
C TYR A 647 24.58 -6.85 -5.85
N LYS A 648 24.63 -5.55 -5.52
CA LYS A 648 23.69 -4.54 -6.05
C LYS A 648 23.70 -4.46 -7.57
N SER A 649 24.89 -4.39 -8.18
CA SER A 649 25.03 -4.29 -9.63
C SER A 649 24.45 -5.51 -10.35
N GLN A 650 24.59 -6.71 -9.78
CA GLN A 650 23.99 -7.92 -10.34
C GLN A 650 22.45 -7.83 -10.34
N ARG A 651 21.85 -7.52 -9.18
CA ARG A 651 20.39 -7.45 -9.09
C ARG A 651 19.79 -6.31 -9.91
N TYR A 652 20.47 -5.17 -9.97
CA TYR A 652 20.13 -4.06 -10.86
C TYR A 652 20.06 -4.50 -12.32
N ARG A 653 21.05 -5.27 -12.81
CA ARG A 653 21.07 -5.76 -14.19
C ARG A 653 19.91 -6.70 -14.46
N TRP A 654 19.58 -7.59 -13.52
CA TRP A 654 18.41 -8.46 -13.66
C TRP A 654 17.13 -7.64 -13.77
N ALA A 655 16.91 -6.69 -12.85
CA ALA A 655 15.80 -5.73 -12.87
C ALA A 655 15.66 -5.00 -14.20
N PHE A 656 16.77 -4.46 -14.69
CA PHE A 656 16.81 -3.75 -15.94
C PHE A 656 16.50 -4.66 -17.15
N GLY A 657 17.11 -5.85 -17.22
CA GLY A 657 16.93 -6.80 -18.30
C GLY A 657 15.50 -7.33 -18.39
N ALA A 658 14.85 -7.62 -17.25
CA ALA A 658 13.44 -7.99 -17.24
C ALA A 658 12.54 -6.90 -17.85
N MET A 659 12.81 -5.62 -17.58
CA MET A 659 12.03 -4.53 -18.21
C MET A 659 12.29 -4.43 -19.71
N GLN A 660 13.50 -4.73 -20.18
CA GLN A 660 13.77 -4.83 -21.62
C GLN A 660 12.94 -5.95 -22.26
N ILE A 661 12.93 -7.14 -21.66
CA ILE A 661 12.17 -8.29 -22.16
C ILE A 661 10.67 -7.99 -22.12
N MET A 662 10.18 -7.46 -21.00
CA MET A 662 8.78 -7.11 -20.83
C MET A 662 8.30 -6.13 -21.91
N LYS A 663 9.08 -5.08 -22.22
CA LYS A 663 8.74 -4.12 -23.29
C LYS A 663 8.79 -4.78 -24.67
N ALA A 664 9.86 -5.52 -24.98
CA ALA A 664 10.07 -6.11 -26.30
C ALA A 664 9.10 -7.27 -26.60
N ARG A 665 8.69 -8.02 -25.57
CA ARG A 665 7.84 -9.23 -25.67
C ARG A 665 6.47 -9.05 -25.00
N PHE A 666 6.02 -7.81 -24.78
CA PHE A 666 4.74 -7.55 -24.08
C PHE A 666 3.55 -8.24 -24.76
N GLY A 667 3.49 -8.19 -26.09
CA GLY A 667 2.43 -8.82 -26.88
C GLY A 667 2.38 -10.33 -26.71
N TRP A 668 3.52 -11.01 -26.50
CA TRP A 668 3.54 -12.45 -26.26
C TRP A 668 2.82 -12.83 -24.96
N MET A 669 2.88 -11.96 -23.95
CA MET A 669 2.30 -12.25 -22.64
C MET A 669 0.85 -11.78 -22.50
N THR A 670 0.40 -10.83 -23.33
CA THR A 670 -0.93 -10.21 -23.21
C THR A 670 -1.90 -10.56 -24.34
N ALA A 671 -1.40 -10.88 -25.53
CA ALA A 671 -2.25 -11.17 -26.68
C ALA A 671 -3.00 -12.50 -26.49
N LYS A 672 -4.25 -12.55 -26.97
CA LYS A 672 -5.12 -13.72 -26.83
C LYS A 672 -4.68 -14.89 -27.72
N ASP A 673 -4.12 -14.59 -28.88
CA ASP A 673 -3.62 -15.50 -29.92
C ASP A 673 -2.18 -15.98 -29.68
N SER A 674 -1.48 -15.44 -28.67
CA SER A 674 -0.14 -15.91 -28.33
C SER A 674 -0.14 -17.40 -27.93
N PRO A 675 0.85 -18.19 -28.41
CA PRO A 675 0.98 -19.62 -28.15
C PRO A 675 1.31 -19.95 -26.68
N LEU A 676 1.73 -18.96 -25.88
CA LEU A 676 1.99 -19.16 -24.46
C LEU A 676 0.70 -19.54 -23.72
N SER A 677 0.82 -20.55 -22.84
CA SER A 677 -0.28 -20.94 -21.96
C SER A 677 -0.65 -19.83 -20.99
N ARG A 678 -1.88 -19.86 -20.47
CA ARG A 678 -2.33 -18.90 -19.43
C ARG A 678 -1.43 -18.92 -18.19
N GLY A 679 -0.89 -20.08 -17.84
CA GLY A 679 0.04 -20.24 -16.72
C GLY A 679 1.39 -19.59 -16.97
N GLN A 680 1.95 -19.74 -18.17
CA GLN A 680 3.17 -19.05 -18.59
C GLN A 680 2.98 -17.53 -18.58
N LYS A 681 1.90 -17.05 -19.22
CA LYS A 681 1.53 -15.62 -19.23
C LYS A 681 1.45 -15.06 -17.81
N PHE A 682 0.79 -15.78 -16.90
CA PHE A 682 0.72 -15.42 -15.48
C PHE A 682 2.11 -15.27 -14.86
N HIS A 683 2.95 -16.31 -14.86
CA HIS A 683 4.24 -16.27 -14.15
C HIS A 683 5.22 -15.24 -14.72
N PHE A 684 5.25 -15.01 -16.03
CA PHE A 684 6.12 -13.97 -16.59
C PHE A 684 5.63 -12.56 -16.25
N LEU A 685 4.32 -12.30 -16.34
CA LEU A 685 3.76 -11.01 -15.94
C LEU A 685 3.93 -10.76 -14.44
N THR A 686 3.52 -11.71 -13.60
CA THR A 686 3.50 -11.54 -12.14
C THR A 686 4.88 -11.62 -11.52
N GLY A 687 5.78 -12.45 -12.06
CA GLY A 687 7.14 -12.58 -11.58
C GLY A 687 8.01 -11.35 -11.87
N TRP A 688 7.69 -10.55 -12.89
CA TRP A 688 8.31 -9.24 -13.08
C TRP A 688 7.53 -8.11 -12.40
N PHE A 689 6.21 -8.27 -12.24
CA PHE A 689 5.38 -7.34 -11.45
C PHE A 689 5.78 -7.28 -9.98
N SER A 690 6.30 -8.37 -9.40
CA SER A 690 6.82 -8.35 -8.03
C SER A 690 7.97 -7.35 -7.85
N TRP A 691 8.78 -7.09 -8.87
CA TRP A 691 9.84 -6.06 -8.82
C TRP A 691 9.30 -4.63 -8.96
N PHE A 692 8.10 -4.45 -9.53
CA PHE A 692 7.41 -3.16 -9.45
C PHE A 692 7.02 -2.83 -8.01
N ALA A 693 6.87 -3.81 -7.12
CA ALA A 693 6.62 -3.53 -5.70
C ALA A 693 7.79 -2.77 -5.06
N ASP A 694 9.04 -3.07 -5.42
CA ASP A 694 10.22 -2.32 -4.96
C ASP A 694 10.26 -0.90 -5.56
N ALA A 695 9.87 -0.76 -6.84
CA ALA A 695 9.76 0.55 -7.49
C ALA A 695 8.67 1.43 -6.85
N LEU A 696 7.50 0.86 -6.58
CA LEU A 696 6.40 1.51 -5.88
C LEU A 696 6.77 1.85 -4.43
N HIS A 697 7.50 0.96 -3.75
CA HIS A 697 8.01 1.23 -2.40
C HIS A 697 8.87 2.50 -2.38
N LEU A 698 9.78 2.68 -3.35
CA LEU A 698 10.60 3.89 -3.44
C LEU A 698 9.74 5.15 -3.63
N VAL A 699 8.74 5.11 -4.52
CA VAL A 699 7.81 6.22 -4.75
C VAL A 699 7.02 6.56 -3.49
N PHE A 700 6.42 5.57 -2.85
CA PHE A 700 5.64 5.79 -1.63
C PHE A 700 6.50 6.24 -0.45
N THR A 701 7.76 5.80 -0.37
CA THR A 701 8.69 6.30 0.64
C THR A 701 8.96 7.79 0.44
N MET A 702 9.25 8.23 -0.80
CA MET A 702 9.46 9.65 -1.08
C MET A 702 8.19 10.48 -0.80
N MET A 703 7.03 9.97 -1.17
CA MET A 703 5.75 10.61 -0.89
C MET A 703 5.47 10.69 0.62
N ALA A 704 5.75 9.63 1.38
CA ALA A 704 5.53 9.61 2.83
C ALA A 704 6.46 10.59 3.57
N ILE A 705 7.72 10.71 3.14
CA ILE A 705 8.66 11.73 3.64
C ILE A 705 8.11 13.13 3.33
N ALA A 706 7.74 13.39 2.07
CA ALA A 706 7.20 14.69 1.67
C ALA A 706 5.91 15.05 2.42
N TRP A 707 5.01 14.08 2.60
CA TRP A 707 3.77 14.26 3.37
C TRP A 707 4.06 14.53 4.84
N THR A 708 5.03 13.83 5.44
CA THR A 708 5.44 14.06 6.84
C THR A 708 6.04 15.45 7.03
N ILE A 709 6.87 15.91 6.09
CA ILE A 709 7.37 17.30 6.08
C ILE A 709 6.20 18.29 5.97
N GLY A 710 5.21 17.99 5.11
CA GLY A 710 3.99 18.77 4.97
C GLY A 710 3.19 18.88 6.26
N MET A 711 2.96 17.75 6.95
CA MET A 711 2.23 17.70 8.22
C MET A 711 2.93 18.47 9.33
N VAL A 712 4.26 18.39 9.41
CA VAL A 712 5.04 19.07 10.46
C VAL A 712 5.20 20.56 10.16
N GLY A 713 5.43 20.94 8.90
CA GLY A 713 5.65 22.33 8.48
C GLY A 713 4.36 23.14 8.32
N TRP A 714 3.28 22.50 7.85
CA TRP A 714 2.01 23.13 7.53
C TRP A 714 0.80 22.29 7.98
N PRO A 715 0.61 22.08 9.30
CA PRO A 715 -0.42 21.20 9.86
C PRO A 715 -1.87 21.64 9.54
N ARG A 716 -2.08 22.87 9.06
CA ARG A 716 -3.40 23.35 8.61
C ARG A 716 -3.84 22.77 7.26
N TYR A 717 -2.89 22.36 6.42
CA TYR A 717 -3.16 21.86 5.06
C TYR A 717 -2.92 20.35 4.92
N PHE A 718 -2.05 19.79 5.77
CA PHE A 718 -1.69 18.38 5.73
C PHE A 718 -2.12 17.69 7.01
N THR A 719 -3.06 16.76 6.88
CA THR A 719 -3.53 15.90 7.97
C THR A 719 -3.05 14.47 7.77
N LEU A 720 -3.21 13.65 8.82
CA LEU A 720 -2.93 12.22 8.73
C LEU A 720 -3.86 11.57 7.70
N PRO A 721 -3.34 10.67 6.83
CA PRO A 721 -4.20 9.93 5.92
C PRO A 721 -5.22 9.08 6.68
N MET A 722 -6.39 8.91 6.08
CA MET A 722 -7.48 8.13 6.68
C MET A 722 -7.05 6.69 6.99
N GLU A 723 -7.55 6.14 8.11
CA GLU A 723 -7.22 4.79 8.57
C GLU A 723 -7.42 3.71 7.49
N LEU A 724 -8.42 3.90 6.63
CA LEU A 724 -8.75 2.97 5.54
C LEU A 724 -7.59 2.74 4.56
N PHE A 725 -6.69 3.71 4.42
CA PHE A 725 -5.53 3.61 3.54
C PHE A 725 -4.32 3.06 4.29
N LEU A 726 -4.23 3.30 5.60
CA LEU A 726 -3.12 2.85 6.42
C LEU A 726 -3.23 1.36 6.80
N ILE A 727 -4.42 0.90 7.19
CA ILE A 727 -4.66 -0.48 7.67
C ILE A 727 -4.28 -1.53 6.60
N PRO A 728 -4.72 -1.41 5.33
CA PRO A 728 -4.36 -2.38 4.29
C PRO A 728 -2.87 -2.42 3.98
N ILE A 729 -2.16 -1.29 4.10
CA ILE A 729 -0.70 -1.23 3.92
C ILE A 729 -0.01 -2.02 5.02
N ILE A 730 -0.42 -1.85 6.28
CA ILE A 730 0.12 -2.59 7.42
C ILE A 730 -0.20 -4.09 7.27
N GLY A 731 -1.44 -4.43 6.90
CA GLY A 731 -1.84 -5.81 6.63
C GLY A 731 -1.01 -6.45 5.52
N PHE A 732 -0.69 -5.71 4.46
CA PHE A 732 0.20 -6.16 3.39
C PHE A 732 1.62 -6.41 3.89
N ILE A 733 2.20 -5.48 4.66
CA ILE A 733 3.56 -5.62 5.21
C ILE A 733 3.64 -6.85 6.11
N ILE A 734 2.71 -7.01 7.04
CA ILE A 734 2.62 -8.16 7.95
C ILE A 734 2.50 -9.45 7.14
N SER A 735 1.62 -9.48 6.13
CA SER A 735 1.43 -10.66 5.28
C SER A 735 2.69 -11.02 4.50
N LYS A 736 3.39 -10.03 3.93
CA LYS A 736 4.63 -10.26 3.17
C LYS A 736 5.73 -10.85 4.06
N VAL A 737 5.92 -10.29 5.25
CA VAL A 737 6.89 -10.81 6.24
C VAL A 737 6.52 -12.22 6.67
N PHE A 738 5.25 -12.46 6.98
CA PHE A 738 4.75 -13.77 7.38
C PHE A 738 4.95 -14.81 6.27
N PHE A 739 4.55 -14.52 5.03
CA PHE A 739 4.72 -15.43 3.90
C PHE A 739 6.19 -15.75 3.64
N GLY A 740 7.04 -14.72 3.61
CA GLY A 740 8.48 -14.87 3.38
C GLY A 740 9.14 -15.78 4.41
N ILE A 741 8.96 -15.48 5.70
CA ILE A 741 9.58 -16.27 6.79
C ILE A 741 9.08 -17.71 6.77
N VAL A 742 7.76 -17.93 6.68
CA VAL A 742 7.19 -19.30 6.74
C VAL A 742 7.63 -20.13 5.54
N LEU A 743 7.66 -19.56 4.32
CA LEU A 743 8.14 -20.27 3.13
C LEU A 743 9.61 -20.63 3.25
N TYR A 744 10.44 -19.71 3.70
CA TYR A 744 11.87 -19.96 3.92
C TYR A 744 12.08 -21.13 4.88
N ARG A 745 11.44 -21.07 6.05
CA ARG A 745 11.56 -22.10 7.08
C ARG A 745 11.08 -23.48 6.62
N LYS A 746 10.16 -23.53 5.65
CA LYS A 746 9.60 -24.79 5.13
C LYS A 746 10.32 -25.34 3.91
N ARG A 747 11.00 -24.50 3.13
CA ARG A 747 11.56 -24.89 1.83
C ARG A 747 13.07 -24.76 1.73
N VAL A 748 13.68 -23.91 2.55
CA VAL A 748 15.12 -23.68 2.53
C VAL A 748 15.73 -24.36 3.76
N PRO A 749 16.71 -25.26 3.58
CA PRO A 749 17.32 -26.03 4.68
C PRO A 749 18.36 -25.20 5.45
N CYS A 750 17.96 -24.04 5.98
CA CYS A 750 18.84 -23.13 6.71
C CYS A 750 18.36 -22.87 8.14
N SER A 751 19.22 -22.24 8.96
CA SER A 751 18.87 -21.90 10.35
C SER A 751 17.95 -20.66 10.44
N TRP A 752 17.44 -20.36 11.64
CA TRP A 752 16.71 -19.11 11.89
C TRP A 752 17.58 -17.87 11.66
N TYR A 753 18.84 -17.94 12.09
CA TYR A 753 19.82 -16.88 11.84
C TYR A 753 19.99 -16.64 10.34
N ASP A 754 20.19 -17.71 9.56
CA ASP A 754 20.35 -17.62 8.11
C ASP A 754 19.09 -17.10 7.41
N THR A 755 17.90 -17.45 7.91
CA THR A 755 16.63 -16.95 7.37
C THR A 755 16.53 -15.43 7.52
N ILE A 756 16.88 -14.90 8.70
CA ILE A 756 16.86 -13.46 8.96
C ILE A 756 17.94 -12.77 8.12
N MET A 757 19.15 -13.32 8.08
CA MET A 757 20.26 -12.76 7.30
C MET A 757 19.99 -12.75 5.80
N ALA A 758 19.40 -13.82 5.24
CA ALA A 758 18.96 -13.86 3.86
C ALA A 758 17.86 -12.82 3.59
N SER A 759 16.93 -12.62 4.54
CA SER A 759 15.89 -11.58 4.43
C SER A 759 16.51 -10.18 4.40
N ILE A 760 17.50 -9.90 5.25
CA ILE A 760 18.26 -8.63 5.25
C ILE A 760 18.98 -8.47 3.90
N ALA A 761 19.63 -9.53 3.39
CA ALA A 761 20.32 -9.51 2.10
C ALA A 761 19.35 -9.19 0.95
N SER A 762 18.14 -9.74 0.98
CA SER A 762 17.12 -9.51 -0.05
C SER A 762 16.54 -8.10 0.03
N MET A 763 16.13 -7.66 1.22
CA MET A 763 15.57 -6.32 1.43
C MET A 763 16.58 -5.19 1.17
N GLY A 764 17.87 -5.43 1.43
CA GLY A 764 18.93 -4.48 1.14
C GLY A 764 19.12 -4.17 -0.35
N LEU A 765 18.50 -4.95 -1.24
CA LEU A 765 18.55 -4.74 -2.69
C LEU A 765 17.36 -3.94 -3.24
N SER A 766 16.30 -3.68 -2.45
CA SER A 766 15.07 -3.05 -2.93
C SER A 766 15.32 -1.73 -3.68
N HIS A 767 16.21 -0.87 -3.16
CA HIS A 767 16.54 0.40 -3.83
C HIS A 767 17.27 0.20 -5.17
N ALA A 768 18.19 -0.76 -5.25
CA ALA A 768 18.90 -1.10 -6.47
C ALA A 768 17.95 -1.71 -7.53
N ILE A 769 17.01 -2.55 -7.11
CA ILE A 769 15.95 -3.12 -7.97
C ILE A 769 15.06 -1.99 -8.49
N ALA A 770 14.58 -1.10 -7.63
CA ALA A 770 13.74 0.04 -8.01
C ALA A 770 14.41 0.90 -9.10
N ARG A 771 15.69 1.22 -8.94
CA ARG A 771 16.47 1.94 -9.96
C ARG A 771 16.57 1.16 -11.27
N GLY A 772 16.79 -0.16 -11.19
CA GLY A 772 16.83 -1.05 -12.35
C GLY A 772 15.51 -1.05 -13.13
N ILE A 773 14.38 -1.06 -12.43
CA ILE A 773 13.04 -0.96 -13.04
C ILE A 773 12.84 0.38 -13.73
N PHE A 774 13.03 1.51 -13.03
CA PHE A 774 12.79 2.83 -13.61
C PHE A 774 13.68 3.11 -14.83
N LEU A 775 14.97 2.78 -14.73
CA LEU A 775 15.89 2.94 -15.86
C LEU A 775 15.61 1.94 -16.98
N GLY A 776 15.22 0.71 -16.65
CA GLY A 776 14.85 -0.32 -17.62
C GLY A 776 13.58 0.02 -18.38
N LEU A 777 12.65 0.76 -17.79
CA LEU A 777 11.46 1.27 -18.47
C LEU A 777 11.81 2.42 -19.42
N TRP A 778 12.66 3.35 -19.00
CA TRP A 778 12.99 4.55 -19.78
C TRP A 778 14.06 4.33 -20.87
N LYS A 779 15.14 3.60 -20.58
CA LYS A 779 16.26 3.41 -21.52
C LYS A 779 16.00 2.24 -22.48
N LYS A 780 16.50 2.38 -23.72
CA LYS A 780 16.47 1.32 -24.76
C LYS A 780 17.68 0.40 -24.70
N LYS A 781 18.87 0.94 -24.38
CA LYS A 781 20.13 0.20 -24.24
C LYS A 781 20.64 0.34 -22.81
N GLY A 782 21.01 -0.78 -22.18
CA GLY A 782 21.73 -0.77 -20.90
C GLY A 782 23.23 -0.80 -21.16
N GLU A 783 23.99 -0.05 -20.37
CA GLU A 783 25.44 -0.25 -20.30
C GLU A 783 25.73 -1.43 -19.37
N PHE A 784 26.43 -2.44 -19.85
CA PHE A 784 26.81 -3.60 -19.04
C PHE A 784 27.90 -3.19 -18.04
N VAL A 785 27.51 -2.96 -16.78
CA VAL A 785 28.44 -2.76 -15.67
C VAL A 785 28.75 -4.12 -15.04
N ARG A 786 30.02 -4.51 -15.06
CA ARG A 786 30.52 -5.83 -14.64
C ARG A 786 30.26 -6.13 -13.17
N THR A 787 29.94 -7.38 -12.85
CA THR A 787 29.93 -7.88 -11.46
C THR A 787 31.32 -8.40 -11.15
N ALA A 788 32.01 -7.79 -10.19
CA ALA A 788 33.33 -8.26 -9.78
C ALA A 788 33.21 -9.61 -9.04
N LYS A 789 33.92 -10.62 -9.53
CA LYS A 789 34.04 -11.96 -8.92
C LYS A 789 35.34 -12.13 -8.11
N SER A 790 36.23 -11.13 -8.19
CA SER A 790 37.46 -11.02 -7.42
C SER A 790 37.56 -9.64 -6.74
N ARG A 791 38.41 -9.53 -5.72
CA ARG A 791 38.61 -8.31 -4.93
C ARG A 791 39.20 -7.19 -5.79
N ARG A 792 38.68 -5.96 -5.67
CA ARG A 792 39.35 -4.78 -6.25
C ARG A 792 40.62 -4.46 -5.44
N LEU A 793 41.77 -4.44 -6.10
CA LEU A 793 43.09 -4.09 -5.53
C LEU A 793 43.28 -2.55 -5.38
N GLY A 794 42.24 -1.81 -4.99
CA GLY A 794 42.25 -0.34 -4.84
C GLY A 794 41.86 0.12 -3.43
N GLY A 795 42.34 1.31 -3.02
CA GLY A 795 42.27 1.85 -1.66
C GLY A 795 40.90 1.78 -0.98
N LYS A 796 40.89 1.46 0.32
CA LYS A 796 39.73 1.12 1.16
C LYS A 796 38.63 2.19 1.10
N PRO A 797 37.53 2.00 0.35
CA PRO A 797 36.40 2.91 0.43
C PRO A 797 35.63 2.66 1.74
N SER A 798 35.01 3.70 2.28
CA SER A 798 34.12 3.58 3.45
C SER A 798 33.02 2.53 3.21
N ALA A 799 32.65 1.77 4.25
CA ALA A 799 31.60 0.75 4.22
C ALA A 799 30.29 1.23 3.56
N PHE A 800 29.95 2.52 3.71
CA PHE A 800 28.69 3.08 3.21
C PHE A 800 28.80 3.79 1.86
N SER A 801 29.98 3.81 1.25
CA SER A 801 30.17 4.45 -0.08
C SER A 801 29.29 3.83 -1.16
N SER A 802 29.01 2.53 -1.08
CA SER A 802 28.16 1.76 -2.00
C SER A 802 26.66 1.95 -1.76
N VAL A 803 26.27 2.53 -0.62
CA VAL A 803 24.88 2.67 -0.14
C VAL A 803 24.53 4.10 0.29
N ARG A 804 25.14 5.10 -0.36
CA ARG A 804 24.93 6.52 -0.03
C ARG A 804 23.48 6.97 -0.17
N GLU A 805 22.81 6.57 -1.25
CA GLU A 805 21.40 6.93 -1.46
C GLU A 805 20.51 6.29 -0.41
N GLU A 806 20.75 5.01 -0.10
CA GLU A 806 20.02 4.30 0.94
C GLU A 806 20.26 4.90 2.33
N LEU A 807 21.47 5.36 2.64
CA LEU A 807 21.78 6.08 3.87
C LEU A 807 20.97 7.38 4.00
N LEU A 808 20.91 8.18 2.93
CA LEU A 808 20.15 9.43 2.92
C LEU A 808 18.65 9.16 3.11
N MET A 809 18.10 8.15 2.44
CA MET A 809 16.71 7.75 2.60
C MET A 809 16.43 7.26 4.03
N PHE A 810 17.33 6.47 4.61
CA PHE A 810 17.21 6.01 5.99
C PHE A 810 17.23 7.17 6.99
N ILE A 811 18.16 8.13 6.84
CA ILE A 811 18.22 9.32 7.70
C ILE A 811 16.94 10.15 7.55
N ALA A 812 16.43 10.34 6.33
CA ALA A 812 15.20 11.09 6.09
C ALA A 812 13.97 10.43 6.75
N LEU A 813 13.88 9.10 6.71
CA LEU A 813 12.82 8.35 7.39
C LEU A 813 12.96 8.42 8.91
N LEU A 814 14.16 8.28 9.45
CA LEU A 814 14.39 8.45 10.89
C LEU A 814 14.04 9.87 11.36
N ALA A 815 14.44 10.89 10.60
CA ALA A 815 14.07 12.27 10.88
C ALA A 815 12.54 12.46 10.83
N SER A 816 11.86 11.84 9.86
CA SER A 816 10.39 11.85 9.76
C SER A 816 9.72 11.18 10.95
N ILE A 817 10.24 10.03 11.40
CA ILE A 817 9.75 9.33 12.60
C ILE A 817 9.96 10.20 13.84
N ILE A 818 11.15 10.76 14.04
CA ILE A 818 11.47 11.63 15.17
C ILE A 818 10.59 12.87 15.16
N ALA A 819 10.36 13.48 13.99
CA ALA A 819 9.49 14.64 13.85
C ALA A 819 8.04 14.30 14.20
N MET A 820 7.54 13.13 13.80
CA MET A 820 6.21 12.64 14.18
C MET A 820 6.09 12.31 15.66
N ILE A 821 7.17 11.82 16.27
CA ILE A 821 7.25 11.52 17.71
C ILE A 821 7.16 12.80 18.54
N HIS A 822 7.86 13.86 18.13
CA HIS A 822 7.86 15.15 18.83
C HIS A 822 6.63 16.01 18.50
N SER A 823 5.94 15.72 17.40
CA SER A 823 4.62 16.29 17.13
C SER A 823 3.54 15.47 17.87
N THR A 824 2.33 15.41 17.33
CA THR A 824 1.17 14.74 17.91
C THR A 824 1.14 13.22 17.67
N GLY A 825 2.14 12.64 16.99
CA GLY A 825 2.06 11.31 16.37
C GLY A 825 1.98 10.10 17.31
N ILE A 826 2.46 10.17 18.56
CA ILE A 826 2.41 9.00 19.47
C ILE A 826 1.07 8.90 20.21
N ASN A 827 0.37 10.02 20.39
CA ASN A 827 -0.78 10.05 21.29
C ASN A 827 -2.01 9.35 20.69
N TYR A 828 -2.04 9.14 19.37
CA TYR A 828 -3.23 8.66 18.63
C TYR A 828 -2.95 7.45 17.76
N ILE A 829 -3.99 6.69 17.41
CA ILE A 829 -3.86 5.44 16.66
C ILE A 829 -3.33 5.71 15.24
N GLU A 830 -3.86 6.72 14.57
CA GLU A 830 -3.53 7.13 13.21
C GLU A 830 -2.05 7.54 13.12
N GLY A 831 -1.56 8.30 14.10
CA GLY A 831 -0.16 8.68 14.22
C GLY A 831 0.76 7.47 14.48
N LYS A 832 0.35 6.53 15.35
CA LYS A 832 1.07 5.26 15.56
C LYS A 832 1.13 4.42 14.30
N LEU A 833 0.03 4.33 13.54
CA LEU A 833 -0.02 3.60 12.26
C LEU A 833 0.92 4.27 11.24
N TRP A 834 0.92 5.60 11.15
CA TRP A 834 1.82 6.35 10.26
C TRP A 834 3.29 6.15 10.62
N ILE A 835 3.65 6.27 11.91
CA ILE A 835 5.00 5.98 12.42
C ILE A 835 5.37 4.52 12.11
N GLY A 836 4.44 3.57 12.29
CA GLY A 836 4.65 2.17 11.96
C GLY A 836 4.93 1.94 10.47
N ILE A 837 4.25 2.66 9.58
CA ILE A 837 4.50 2.62 8.14
C ILE A 837 5.87 3.21 7.81
N LEU A 838 6.22 4.38 8.36
CA LEU A 838 7.54 4.99 8.18
C LEU A 838 8.66 4.06 8.66
N ALA A 839 8.46 3.41 9.82
CA ALA A 839 9.40 2.44 10.37
C ALA A 839 9.53 1.21 9.46
N ALA A 840 8.43 0.68 8.94
CA ALA A 840 8.45 -0.43 8.00
C ALA A 840 9.14 -0.05 6.67
N GLN A 841 8.92 1.15 6.15
CA GLN A 841 9.60 1.68 4.97
C GLN A 841 11.10 1.90 5.20
N ALA A 842 11.54 2.10 6.45
CA ALA A 842 12.95 2.23 6.78
C ALA A 842 13.70 0.88 6.74
N ILE A 843 13.00 -0.25 6.85
CA ILE A 843 13.62 -1.60 6.93
C ILE A 843 14.48 -1.93 5.71
N PRO A 844 14.05 -1.73 4.44
CA PRO A 844 14.91 -2.02 3.29
C PRO A 844 16.20 -1.19 3.27
N TYR A 845 16.12 0.09 3.65
CA TYR A 845 17.28 0.97 3.72
C TYR A 845 18.22 0.60 4.86
N ALA A 846 17.69 0.31 6.04
CA ALA A 846 18.47 -0.23 7.16
C ALA A 846 19.16 -1.55 6.77
N SER A 847 18.45 -2.42 6.06
CA SER A 847 18.98 -3.70 5.58
C SER A 847 20.13 -3.52 4.60
N ALA A 848 20.06 -2.50 3.73
CA ALA A 848 21.15 -2.15 2.83
C ALA A 848 22.40 -1.66 3.61
N LEU A 849 22.21 -0.85 4.65
CA LEU A 849 23.30 -0.38 5.52
C LEU A 849 23.95 -1.55 6.28
N VAL A 850 23.14 -2.42 6.87
CA VAL A 850 23.62 -3.63 7.57
C VAL A 850 24.36 -4.55 6.61
N GLY A 851 23.79 -4.83 5.43
CA GLY A 851 24.43 -5.67 4.41
C GLY A 851 25.76 -5.11 3.93
N ALA A 852 25.86 -3.79 3.71
CA ALA A 852 27.10 -3.13 3.32
C ALA A 852 28.15 -3.17 4.45
N TRP A 853 27.74 -3.01 5.70
CA TRP A 853 28.63 -3.12 6.86
C TRP A 853 29.17 -4.53 7.05
N ILE A 854 28.32 -5.56 6.95
CA ILE A 854 28.74 -6.98 7.03
C ILE A 854 29.70 -7.32 5.89
N ALA A 855 29.41 -6.85 4.67
CA ALA A 855 30.31 -7.03 3.52
C ALA A 855 31.69 -6.37 3.77
N HIS A 856 31.69 -5.18 4.38
CA HIS A 856 32.93 -4.50 4.72
C HIS A 856 33.74 -5.27 5.77
N GLN A 857 33.12 -5.73 6.87
CA GLN A 857 33.81 -6.53 7.89
C GLN A 857 34.34 -7.86 7.37
N SER A 858 33.56 -8.55 6.53
CA SER A 858 33.99 -9.80 5.91
C SER A 858 35.23 -9.58 5.03
N SER A 859 35.30 -8.41 4.37
CA SER A 859 36.49 -8.01 3.59
C SER A 859 37.70 -7.63 4.45
N GLU A 860 37.50 -7.22 5.71
CA GLU A 860 38.57 -6.93 6.67
C GLU A 860 39.12 -8.20 7.31
N ALA A 861 38.26 -9.15 7.70
CA ALA A 861 38.67 -10.42 8.29
C ALA A 861 39.46 -11.33 7.31
N ALA A 862 39.29 -11.11 6.00
CA ALA A 862 39.99 -11.82 4.93
C ALA A 862 41.26 -11.10 4.42
N ALA A 863 41.58 -9.90 4.93
CA ALA A 863 42.81 -9.14 4.62
C ALA A 863 43.83 -9.30 5.74
#